data_AF-A0A818TRC1-F1
#
_entry.id   AF-A0A818TRC1-F1
#
_cell.length_a   1.000
_cell.length_b   1.000
_cell.length_c   1.000
_cell.angle_alpha   90.00
_cell.angle_beta   90.00
_cell.angle_gamma   90.00
#
_symmetry.space_group_name_H-M   'P 1'
#
loop_
_entity.id
_entity.type
_entity.pdbx_description
1 polymer ?
#
loop_
_entity_poly.entity_id
_entity_poly.type
_entity_poly.pdbx_seq_one_letter_code
_entity_poly.pdbx_strand_id
1 'polypeptide(L)'
;MSKYRFQRYLTYFIIPQTYRIKSFRLSNPFAADMCLLLFPIMTNLTRLESLTIHNIESDYVEGIINHLSLLPSLSSLVIISIDYIRNQNDIYQKIFRLPTLKYCQILLESLCHRKPMSTDTNEFSPIEHLVINNKVSLNQLYSLLSRVPQLQHLSLDHLCVPRWSQTSLNSITLHYLTHVSLKLYSVSFDNFVSLIKHFFNKIQILRIKVGYMPYFSSNLEYLNANRWEQLISTHMPNLYIFDFEHQYRTWGYFNDRQTYEAQINMFNSLFWIKRQWFFEHQYCQIRNSTYAIFYSTNSYKKEFYILDEDLDKNIGSPSLEIEENPAYHVGIYSINAMEKFIGNFRNATKLTLFDTFDKPRNSIVRSLNRIMPLKQLSTVEKLLLVADPQLIGEKDEGFFGLITRKDADRYLAKTFSQANQYVQPDWILFLGDIFDEGLSASDDEFKRYFDRFDSIFQYENREQKCIVIPGDNDVGGEYYGDKQPILRQRFRNYFGRTIALYRQNDIEYLKLDIDMLESYVDDKRAAIMEQTQNRPLSSTFRIVLNHWPLLTRPARFVKPFINELEPNLILKGDSHHFSVYVYDRINMTNRIIAREYLPQSIVSINLDQKRFIYEISVPTCSYRMGVNRIGYIVLLLDSATKTAHLAILSTPRRYISLYFYAAYGICFVINLILILLFPRRSFSKWLTFNR
;
A
#
# COMPACT_ATOMS: atom_id res chain seq x y z
N MET A 1 -27.00 3.91 8.13
CA MET A 1 -27.75 2.70 8.54
C MET A 1 -29.11 3.12 9.08
N SER A 2 -30.21 2.39 8.81
CA SER A 2 -31.53 2.79 9.35
C SER A 2 -31.65 2.51 10.85
N LYS A 3 -32.48 3.30 11.56
CA LYS A 3 -32.76 3.16 13.00
C LYS A 3 -33.11 1.72 13.39
N TYR A 4 -34.02 1.09 12.65
CA TYR A 4 -34.43 -0.29 12.87
C TYR A 4 -33.28 -1.30 12.73
N ARG A 5 -32.40 -1.12 11.74
CA ARG A 5 -31.22 -1.98 11.59
C ARG A 5 -30.24 -1.79 12.75
N PHE A 6 -29.99 -0.55 13.18
CA PHE A 6 -29.13 -0.31 14.35
C PHE A 6 -29.71 -0.90 15.62
N GLN A 7 -31.02 -0.75 15.86
CA GLN A 7 -31.67 -1.36 17.01
C GLN A 7 -31.53 -2.89 16.99
N ARG A 8 -31.70 -3.54 15.83
CA ARG A 8 -31.42 -4.98 15.72
C ARG A 8 -29.96 -5.33 16.01
N TYR A 9 -28.99 -4.58 15.46
CA TYR A 9 -27.58 -4.81 15.77
C TYR A 9 -27.27 -4.64 17.26
N LEU A 10 -27.83 -3.60 17.87
CA LEU A 10 -27.70 -3.32 19.27
C LEU A 10 -28.25 -4.47 20.12
N THR A 11 -29.50 -4.88 19.87
CA THR A 11 -30.18 -5.91 20.64
C THR A 11 -29.57 -7.30 20.48
N TYR A 12 -29.23 -7.70 19.25
CA TYR A 12 -28.81 -9.08 18.97
C TYR A 12 -27.30 -9.29 19.04
N PHE A 13 -26.48 -8.24 18.82
CA PHE A 13 -25.02 -8.40 18.74
C PHE A 13 -24.25 -7.62 19.80
N ILE A 14 -24.64 -6.37 20.09
CA ILE A 14 -23.87 -5.51 21.00
C ILE A 14 -24.24 -5.82 22.47
N ILE A 15 -25.52 -5.76 22.83
CA ILE A 15 -26.00 -5.98 24.21
C ILE A 15 -25.47 -7.28 24.81
N PRO A 16 -25.57 -8.45 24.14
CA PRO A 16 -25.09 -9.72 24.69
C PRO A 16 -23.58 -9.78 24.89
N GLN A 17 -22.80 -8.89 24.27
CA GLN A 17 -21.34 -8.90 24.28
C GLN A 17 -20.73 -7.71 25.05
N THR A 18 -21.55 -6.85 25.64
CA THR A 18 -21.14 -5.60 26.35
C THR A 18 -19.96 -5.80 27.32
N TYR A 19 -19.96 -6.88 28.10
CA TYR A 19 -18.91 -7.20 29.06
C TYR A 19 -17.55 -7.58 28.45
N ARG A 20 -17.46 -7.79 27.12
CA ARG A 20 -16.21 -8.14 26.40
C ARG A 20 -15.70 -7.03 25.48
N ILE A 21 -16.49 -6.00 25.20
CA ILE A 21 -16.14 -4.95 24.25
C ILE A 21 -15.05 -4.05 24.84
N LYS A 22 -13.88 -4.01 24.20
CA LYS A 22 -12.73 -3.17 24.59
C LYS A 22 -12.62 -1.88 23.79
N SER A 23 -13.07 -1.87 22.54
CA SER A 23 -13.01 -0.69 21.68
C SER A 23 -14.33 -0.52 20.95
N PHE A 24 -14.84 0.70 20.92
CA PHE A 24 -16.11 1.02 20.30
C PHE A 24 -15.99 2.28 19.45
N ARG A 25 -16.22 2.14 18.14
CA ARG A 25 -16.12 3.22 17.16
C ARG A 25 -17.44 3.45 16.46
N LEU A 26 -17.90 4.68 16.48
CA LEU A 26 -19.09 5.16 15.79
C LEU A 26 -18.66 6.26 14.82
N SER A 27 -18.92 6.06 13.53
CA SER A 27 -18.71 7.06 12.51
C SER A 27 -20.06 7.27 11.82
N ASN A 28 -20.53 8.52 11.75
CA ASN A 28 -21.86 8.89 11.22
C ASN A 28 -23.05 8.52 12.15
N PRO A 29 -23.17 9.17 13.33
CA PRO A 29 -24.33 9.07 14.23
C PRO A 29 -25.48 10.04 13.90
N PHE A 30 -25.62 10.54 12.65
CA PHE A 30 -26.69 11.49 12.23
C PHE A 30 -28.14 11.00 12.43
N ALA A 31 -28.34 9.84 13.06
CA ALA A 31 -29.60 9.55 13.71
C ALA A 31 -29.41 9.81 15.20
N ALA A 32 -29.79 11.00 15.67
CA ALA A 32 -30.11 11.35 17.05
C ALA A 32 -30.48 10.16 17.97
N ASP A 33 -31.32 9.27 17.42
CA ASP A 33 -31.80 8.05 18.05
C ASP A 33 -30.70 7.04 18.44
N MET A 34 -29.58 6.95 17.72
CA MET A 34 -28.53 5.98 17.99
C MET A 34 -27.77 6.29 19.28
N CYS A 35 -27.54 7.57 19.60
CA CYS A 35 -26.90 7.96 20.86
C CYS A 35 -27.82 7.73 22.06
N LEU A 36 -29.12 8.04 21.91
CA LEU A 36 -30.14 7.77 22.93
C LEU A 36 -30.28 6.26 23.24
N LEU A 37 -30.13 5.40 22.24
CA LEU A 37 -30.14 3.94 22.41
C LEU A 37 -28.86 3.40 23.07
N LEU A 38 -27.76 4.16 23.05
CA LEU A 38 -26.49 3.74 23.65
C LEU A 38 -26.40 4.04 25.15
N PHE A 39 -27.03 5.13 25.64
CA PHE A 39 -26.98 5.50 27.06
C PHE A 39 -27.34 4.37 28.03
N PRO A 40 -28.41 3.57 27.80
CA PRO A 40 -28.79 2.49 28.72
C PRO A 40 -27.76 1.35 28.81
N ILE A 41 -26.90 1.21 27.81
CA ILE A 41 -25.93 0.10 27.74
C ILE A 41 -24.51 0.54 28.08
N MET A 42 -24.22 1.86 28.11
CA MET A 42 -22.89 2.38 28.42
C MET A 42 -22.42 1.93 29.81
N THR A 43 -23.32 1.86 30.79
CA THR A 43 -23.03 1.34 32.14
C THR A 43 -22.58 -0.12 32.14
N ASN A 44 -22.95 -0.90 31.12
CA ASN A 44 -22.60 -2.32 31.00
C ASN A 44 -21.27 -2.54 30.26
N LEU A 45 -20.68 -1.50 29.67
CA LEU A 45 -19.41 -1.55 28.94
C LEU A 45 -18.20 -1.43 29.88
N THR A 46 -18.16 -2.24 30.94
CA THR A 46 -17.18 -2.12 32.04
C THR A 46 -15.71 -2.33 31.61
N ARG A 47 -15.48 -3.04 30.50
CA ARG A 47 -14.16 -3.31 29.93
C ARG A 47 -13.79 -2.39 28.76
N LEU A 48 -14.58 -1.35 28.48
CA LEU A 48 -14.30 -0.47 27.36
C LEU A 48 -13.07 0.39 27.65
N GLU A 49 -12.03 0.18 26.84
CA GLU A 49 -10.74 0.86 26.93
C GLU A 49 -10.66 2.05 25.96
N SER A 50 -11.36 2.00 24.82
CA SER A 50 -11.31 3.02 23.77
C SER A 50 -12.69 3.36 23.21
N LEU A 51 -13.03 4.63 23.14
CA LEU A 51 -14.27 5.14 22.55
C LEU A 51 -13.97 6.18 21.47
N THR A 52 -14.51 5.99 20.27
CA THR A 52 -14.37 6.92 19.15
C THR A 52 -15.73 7.28 18.58
N ILE A 53 -16.05 8.56 18.53
CA ILE A 53 -17.32 9.08 18.01
C ILE A 53 -17.02 10.21 17.03
N HIS A 54 -17.30 9.97 15.75
CA HIS A 54 -17.13 10.96 14.68
C HIS A 54 -18.48 11.45 14.16
N ASN A 55 -18.56 12.75 13.88
CA ASN A 55 -19.72 13.43 13.30
C ASN A 55 -20.96 13.46 14.21
N ILE A 56 -20.78 13.81 15.49
CA ILE A 56 -21.88 13.93 16.46
C ILE A 56 -22.49 15.34 16.49
N GLU A 57 -23.81 15.43 16.57
CA GLU A 57 -24.54 16.69 16.85
C GLU A 57 -24.30 17.16 18.29
N SER A 58 -24.09 18.46 18.45
CA SER A 58 -23.67 19.13 19.70
C SER A 58 -24.62 18.87 20.87
N ASP A 59 -25.92 18.75 20.60
CA ASP A 59 -26.97 18.49 21.60
C ASP A 59 -26.78 17.15 22.35
N TYR A 60 -26.11 16.17 21.76
CA TYR A 60 -25.88 14.86 22.38
C TYR A 60 -24.54 14.74 23.10
N VAL A 61 -23.59 15.65 22.83
CA VAL A 61 -22.24 15.58 23.39
C VAL A 61 -22.30 15.57 24.91
N GLU A 62 -23.05 16.51 25.52
CA GLU A 62 -23.14 16.60 26.97
C GLU A 62 -23.72 15.32 27.62
N GLY A 63 -24.73 14.73 26.99
CA GLY A 63 -25.30 13.45 27.40
C GLY A 63 -24.26 12.33 27.42
N ILE A 64 -23.45 12.22 26.36
CA ILE A 64 -22.38 11.21 26.29
C ILE A 64 -21.33 11.43 27.38
N ILE A 65 -20.86 12.67 27.54
CA ILE A 65 -19.83 13.00 28.53
C ILE A 65 -20.28 12.64 29.95
N ASN A 66 -21.54 12.88 30.29
CA ASN A 66 -22.09 12.52 31.60
C ASN A 66 -22.08 11.00 31.85
N HIS A 67 -22.11 10.16 30.81
CA HIS A 67 -22.03 8.70 30.95
C HIS A 67 -20.59 8.17 30.92
N LEU A 68 -19.61 8.95 30.44
CA LEU A 68 -18.20 8.50 30.38
C LEU A 68 -17.62 8.25 31.77
N SER A 69 -18.06 8.99 32.79
CA SER A 69 -17.61 8.79 34.18
C SER A 69 -18.01 7.42 34.74
N LEU A 70 -18.95 6.73 34.10
CA LEU A 70 -19.41 5.39 34.50
C LEU A 70 -18.54 4.28 33.90
N LEU A 71 -17.59 4.61 33.03
CA LEU A 71 -16.71 3.66 32.35
C LEU A 71 -15.35 3.57 33.05
N PRO A 72 -15.12 2.54 33.89
CA PRO A 72 -13.93 2.49 34.75
C PRO A 72 -12.63 2.30 33.96
N SER A 73 -12.68 1.65 32.81
CA SER A 73 -11.50 1.25 32.03
C SER A 73 -11.14 2.22 30.89
N LEU A 74 -11.87 3.34 30.73
CA LEU A 74 -11.77 4.18 29.54
C LEU A 74 -10.44 4.96 29.50
N SER A 75 -9.52 4.49 28.66
CA SER A 75 -8.17 5.04 28.51
C SER A 75 -7.97 5.91 27.27
N SER A 76 -8.84 5.78 26.27
CA SER A 76 -8.77 6.52 25.01
C SER A 76 -10.14 7.08 24.61
N LEU A 77 -10.19 8.37 24.30
CA LEU A 77 -11.41 9.07 23.89
C LEU A 77 -11.17 9.91 22.64
N VAL A 78 -12.04 9.75 21.64
CA VAL A 78 -12.11 10.60 20.45
C VAL A 78 -13.54 11.08 20.24
N ILE A 79 -13.76 12.40 20.24
CA ILE A 79 -15.08 13.00 19.97
C ILE A 79 -14.95 14.13 18.96
N ILE A 80 -15.67 14.03 17.85
CA ILE A 80 -15.66 15.02 16.77
C ILE A 80 -17.10 15.44 16.50
N SER A 81 -17.45 16.68 16.85
CA SER A 81 -18.77 17.26 16.61
C SER A 81 -18.84 17.95 15.24
N ILE A 82 -20.03 17.96 14.65
CA ILE A 82 -20.30 18.59 13.33
C ILE A 82 -20.66 20.07 13.45
N ASP A 83 -21.08 20.52 14.63
CA ASP A 83 -21.67 21.83 14.90
C ASP A 83 -21.15 22.40 16.23
N TYR A 84 -21.59 23.62 16.55
CA TYR A 84 -21.04 24.38 17.67
C TYR A 84 -21.67 23.98 19.00
N ILE A 85 -20.83 23.68 19.99
CA ILE A 85 -21.25 23.38 21.35
C ILE A 85 -21.43 24.64 22.21
N ARG A 86 -22.39 24.59 23.15
CA ARG A 86 -22.73 25.71 24.05
C ARG A 86 -21.80 25.85 25.26
N ASN A 87 -21.49 24.73 25.94
CA ASN A 87 -20.78 24.71 27.23
C ASN A 87 -19.40 24.03 27.15
N GLN A 88 -18.50 24.56 26.31
CA GLN A 88 -17.18 23.96 26.05
C GLN A 88 -16.33 23.75 27.30
N ASN A 89 -16.23 24.76 28.16
CA ASN A 89 -15.41 24.67 29.37
C ASN A 89 -15.91 23.56 30.31
N ASP A 90 -17.22 23.45 30.53
CA ASP A 90 -17.78 22.43 31.41
C ASP A 90 -17.57 21.02 30.86
N ILE A 91 -17.70 20.85 29.53
CA ILE A 91 -17.39 19.60 28.85
C ILE A 91 -15.91 19.23 29.04
N TYR A 92 -14.99 20.18 28.87
CA TYR A 92 -13.56 19.94 29.06
C TYR A 92 -13.25 19.56 30.52
N GLN A 93 -13.86 20.23 31.51
CA GLN A 93 -13.71 19.86 32.92
C GLN A 93 -14.14 18.41 33.18
N LYS A 94 -15.31 18.01 32.67
CA LYS A 94 -15.82 16.64 32.84
C LYS A 94 -14.90 15.60 32.18
N ILE A 95 -14.39 15.88 30.97
CA ILE A 95 -13.45 14.98 30.27
C ILE A 95 -12.13 14.85 31.05
N PHE A 96 -11.57 15.96 31.52
CA PHE A 96 -10.25 15.97 32.17
C PHE A 96 -10.30 15.30 33.56
N ARG A 97 -11.49 15.18 34.17
CA ARG A 97 -11.73 14.43 35.40
C ARG A 97 -11.82 12.92 35.24
N LEU A 98 -11.81 12.40 34.01
CA LEU A 98 -11.87 10.95 33.79
C LEU A 98 -10.58 10.27 34.31
N PRO A 99 -10.68 9.35 35.28
CA PRO A 99 -9.53 8.92 36.10
C PRO A 99 -8.55 8.00 35.38
N THR A 100 -8.95 7.38 34.26
CA THR A 100 -8.13 6.44 33.50
C THR A 100 -7.75 6.94 32.10
N LEU A 101 -8.17 8.15 31.74
CA LEU A 101 -8.03 8.70 30.39
C LEU A 101 -6.59 9.13 30.08
N LYS A 102 -5.89 8.37 29.23
CA LYS A 102 -4.51 8.67 28.79
C LYS A 102 -4.45 9.36 27.44
N TYR A 103 -5.34 9.03 26.50
CA TYR A 103 -5.41 9.62 25.16
C TYR A 103 -6.73 10.35 24.96
N CYS A 104 -6.66 11.61 24.51
CA CYS A 104 -7.83 12.44 24.26
C CYS A 104 -7.69 13.22 22.95
N GLN A 105 -8.65 13.05 22.04
CA GLN A 105 -8.77 13.84 20.82
C GLN A 105 -10.18 14.44 20.69
N ILE A 106 -10.25 15.76 20.51
CA ILE A 106 -11.52 16.48 20.49
C ILE A 106 -11.60 17.52 19.36
N LEU A 107 -12.73 17.57 18.68
CA LEU A 107 -13.17 18.70 17.84
C LEU A 107 -14.53 19.15 18.37
N LEU A 108 -14.51 20.12 19.28
CA LEU A 108 -15.70 20.62 19.97
C LEU A 108 -15.70 22.15 19.89
N GLU A 109 -16.08 22.71 18.75
CA GLU A 109 -16.00 24.15 18.50
C GLU A 109 -17.13 24.92 19.17
N SER A 110 -16.91 26.15 19.63
CA SER A 110 -17.93 26.98 20.28
C SER A 110 -17.96 28.39 19.72
N LEU A 111 -19.17 28.93 19.52
CA LEU A 111 -19.39 30.33 19.09
C LEU A 111 -19.13 31.34 20.22
N CYS A 112 -19.16 30.88 21.48
CA CYS A 112 -19.06 31.74 22.65
C CYS A 112 -17.62 31.86 23.13
N HIS A 113 -16.91 32.93 22.75
CA HIS A 113 -15.63 33.31 23.36
C HIS A 113 -15.86 33.82 24.79
N ARG A 114 -15.96 32.92 25.77
CA ARG A 114 -16.14 33.31 27.19
C ARG A 114 -15.17 32.59 28.12
N LYS A 115 -14.67 33.41 29.06
CA LYS A 115 -13.85 33.21 30.27
C LYS A 115 -12.91 31.98 30.32
N PRO A 116 -11.64 32.16 30.76
CA PRO A 116 -10.76 31.03 31.10
C PRO A 116 -11.48 30.07 32.06
N MET A 117 -11.18 28.77 31.97
CA MET A 117 -11.66 27.81 32.96
C MET A 117 -11.13 28.23 34.34
N SER A 118 -11.96 28.16 35.40
CA SER A 118 -11.50 28.43 36.77
C SER A 118 -10.30 27.54 37.08
N THR A 119 -9.23 28.14 37.59
CA THR A 119 -7.97 27.47 37.96
C THR A 119 -8.02 26.85 39.37
N ASP A 120 -9.15 26.95 40.07
CA ASP A 120 -9.25 26.65 41.52
C ASP A 120 -9.39 25.15 41.85
N THR A 121 -9.35 24.27 40.85
CA THR A 121 -9.47 22.83 41.07
C THR A 121 -8.08 22.19 41.10
N ASN A 122 -7.60 21.77 42.28
CA ASN A 122 -6.37 20.99 42.48
C ASN A 122 -6.39 19.56 41.88
N GLU A 123 -7.29 19.30 40.94
CA GLU A 123 -7.47 17.98 40.32
C GLU A 123 -6.65 17.88 39.03
N PHE A 124 -5.62 17.04 39.05
CA PHE A 124 -4.81 16.74 37.88
C PHE A 124 -5.41 15.60 37.07
N SER A 125 -5.37 15.77 35.75
CA SER A 125 -5.82 14.79 34.78
C SER A 125 -4.68 13.82 34.41
N PRO A 126 -4.96 12.53 34.21
CA PRO A 126 -3.98 11.51 33.83
C PRO A 126 -3.61 11.52 32.34
N ILE A 127 -4.11 12.49 31.56
CA ILE A 127 -3.91 12.55 30.11
C ILE A 127 -2.41 12.69 29.78
N GLU A 128 -1.91 11.77 28.95
CA GLU A 128 -0.55 11.73 28.42
C GLU A 128 -0.51 12.25 26.97
N HIS A 129 -1.59 12.06 26.20
CA HIS A 129 -1.70 12.50 24.80
C HIS A 129 -2.96 13.33 24.59
N LEU A 130 -2.81 14.61 24.21
CA LEU A 130 -3.90 15.54 23.99
C LEU A 130 -3.88 16.13 22.58
N VAL A 131 -5.00 16.03 21.88
CA VAL A 131 -5.21 16.56 20.53
C VAL A 131 -6.50 17.41 20.51
N ILE A 132 -6.38 18.71 20.25
CA ILE A 132 -7.52 19.63 20.17
C ILE A 132 -7.58 20.25 18.79
N ASN A 133 -8.66 19.94 18.07
CA ASN A 133 -8.80 20.31 16.67
C ASN A 133 -9.65 21.58 16.46
N ASN A 134 -10.28 22.11 17.52
CA ASN A 134 -11.02 23.38 17.47
C ASN A 134 -10.13 24.57 17.85
N LYS A 135 -10.68 25.79 17.68
CA LYS A 135 -10.05 27.03 18.12
C LYS A 135 -9.80 27.03 19.63
N VAL A 136 -8.56 27.33 20.03
CA VAL A 136 -8.10 27.49 21.41
C VAL A 136 -7.42 28.85 21.55
N SER A 137 -7.77 29.61 22.58
CA SER A 137 -7.06 30.85 22.93
C SER A 137 -5.85 30.56 23.82
N LEU A 138 -4.82 31.42 23.80
CA LEU A 138 -3.67 31.31 24.71
C LEU A 138 -4.10 31.17 26.18
N ASN A 139 -5.05 31.98 26.65
CA ASN A 139 -5.54 31.92 28.03
C ASN A 139 -6.18 30.57 28.38
N GLN A 140 -6.95 30.00 27.45
CA GLN A 140 -7.50 28.66 27.62
C GLN A 140 -6.38 27.61 27.65
N LEU A 141 -5.38 27.72 26.77
CA LEU A 141 -4.24 26.80 26.75
C LEU A 141 -3.52 26.77 28.11
N TYR A 142 -3.25 27.93 28.72
CA TYR A 142 -2.65 28.02 30.05
C TYR A 142 -3.47 27.22 31.09
N SER A 143 -4.80 27.41 31.11
CA SER A 143 -5.70 26.71 32.03
C SER A 143 -5.86 25.21 31.76
N LEU A 144 -5.60 24.77 30.53
CA LEU A 144 -5.65 23.36 30.15
C LEU A 144 -4.36 22.66 30.57
N LEU A 145 -3.21 23.24 30.22
CA LEU A 145 -1.89 22.69 30.54
C LEU A 145 -1.65 22.61 32.04
N SER A 146 -2.19 23.54 32.84
CA SER A 146 -2.10 23.49 34.30
C SER A 146 -2.73 22.23 34.91
N ARG A 147 -3.62 21.55 34.18
CA ARG A 147 -4.34 20.36 34.65
C ARG A 147 -3.77 19.05 34.15
N VAL A 148 -2.81 19.04 33.23
CA VAL A 148 -2.27 17.81 32.61
C VAL A 148 -0.76 17.70 32.85
N PRO A 149 -0.29 17.57 34.11
CA PRO A 149 1.14 17.55 34.42
C PRO A 149 1.88 16.34 33.84
N GLN A 150 1.16 15.25 33.50
CA GLN A 150 1.69 14.02 32.91
C GLN A 150 1.73 14.04 31.37
N LEU A 151 1.40 15.18 30.75
CA LEU A 151 1.30 15.30 29.29
C LEU A 151 2.64 15.03 28.62
N GLN A 152 2.65 14.12 27.65
CA GLN A 152 3.80 13.76 26.82
C GLN A 152 3.68 14.31 25.39
N HIS A 153 2.45 14.38 24.87
CA HIS A 153 2.17 14.83 23.50
C HIS A 153 1.01 15.83 23.46
N LEU A 154 1.26 16.99 22.83
CA LEU A 154 0.26 18.03 22.59
C LEU A 154 0.13 18.31 21.09
N SER A 155 -1.10 18.30 20.56
CA SER A 155 -1.40 18.77 19.21
C SER A 155 -2.58 19.74 19.20
N LEU A 156 -2.39 20.94 18.65
CA LEU A 156 -3.41 21.97 18.52
C LEU A 156 -3.57 22.40 17.06
N ASP A 157 -4.76 22.27 16.49
CA ASP A 157 -5.01 22.68 15.10
C ASP A 157 -5.31 24.17 14.91
N HIS A 158 -5.61 24.90 15.99
CA HIS A 158 -5.90 26.33 15.89
C HIS A 158 -5.65 27.06 17.22
N LEU A 159 -4.45 27.61 17.40
CA LEU A 159 -4.09 28.45 18.55
C LEU A 159 -4.13 29.93 18.20
N CYS A 160 -4.78 30.75 19.03
CA CYS A 160 -4.93 32.19 18.79
C CYS A 160 -4.80 33.06 20.05
N VAL A 161 -4.54 34.36 19.87
CA VAL A 161 -4.49 35.34 20.98
C VAL A 161 -5.87 35.97 21.20
N PRO A 162 -6.39 36.04 22.45
CA PRO A 162 -7.63 36.76 22.74
C PRO A 162 -7.44 38.28 22.65
N ARG A 163 -8.52 39.03 22.36
CA ARG A 163 -8.50 40.50 22.23
C ARG A 163 -8.19 41.26 23.54
N TRP A 164 -8.17 40.58 24.69
CA TRP A 164 -7.85 41.16 26.00
C TRP A 164 -6.88 40.26 26.76
N SER A 165 -5.70 40.79 27.10
CA SER A 165 -4.60 40.09 27.75
C SER A 165 -4.39 40.62 29.16
N GLN A 166 -4.70 39.81 30.18
CA GLN A 166 -4.09 39.94 31.51
C GLN A 166 -4.44 38.71 32.33
N THR A 167 -3.49 37.78 32.44
CA THR A 167 -3.46 36.83 33.55
C THR A 167 -2.00 36.58 33.90
N SER A 168 -1.67 36.75 35.17
CA SER A 168 -0.37 36.38 35.75
C SER A 168 -0.14 34.88 35.55
N LEU A 169 1.01 34.55 34.99
CA LEU A 169 1.42 33.18 34.69
C LEU A 169 1.99 32.56 35.95
N ASN A 170 1.27 31.62 36.56
CA ASN A 170 1.90 30.70 37.51
C ASN A 170 2.70 29.67 36.70
N SER A 171 4.01 29.61 36.92
CA SER A 171 4.91 28.72 36.20
C SER A 171 4.62 27.26 36.59
N ILE A 172 4.03 26.49 35.69
CA ILE A 172 3.87 25.03 35.83
C ILE A 172 4.82 24.38 34.84
N THR A 173 5.72 23.54 35.33
CA THR A 173 6.67 22.83 34.48
C THR A 173 6.07 21.50 34.04
N LEU A 174 5.88 21.30 32.73
CA LEU A 174 5.43 20.03 32.16
C LEU A 174 6.64 19.11 31.95
N HIS A 175 6.95 18.28 32.95
CA HIS A 175 8.20 17.51 32.95
C HIS A 175 8.29 16.42 31.88
N TYR A 176 7.16 15.88 31.44
CA TYR A 176 7.08 14.74 30.53
C TYR A 176 6.81 15.12 29.06
N LEU A 177 6.53 16.40 28.81
CA LEU A 177 6.12 16.88 27.48
C LEU A 177 7.32 16.87 26.53
N THR A 178 7.27 15.96 25.57
CA THR A 178 8.35 15.74 24.59
C THR A 178 7.92 16.12 23.18
N HIS A 179 6.62 16.05 22.86
CA HIS A 179 6.10 16.26 21.52
C HIS A 179 5.07 17.38 21.49
N VAL A 180 5.30 18.40 20.66
CA VAL A 180 4.40 19.54 20.50
C VAL A 180 4.14 19.80 19.01
N SER A 181 2.87 19.86 18.62
CA SER A 181 2.41 20.19 17.27
C SER A 181 1.40 21.34 17.32
N LEU A 182 1.69 22.47 16.67
CA LEU A 182 0.91 23.70 16.80
C LEU A 182 0.62 24.32 15.44
N LYS A 183 -0.65 24.66 15.20
CA LYS A 183 -1.05 25.55 14.10
C LYS A 183 -1.44 26.92 14.67
N LEU A 184 -0.65 27.93 14.37
CA LEU A 184 -0.73 29.26 14.97
C LEU A 184 -1.48 30.24 14.05
N TYR A 185 -2.42 30.98 14.64
CA TYR A 185 -3.21 32.03 13.99
C TYR A 185 -3.28 33.26 14.90
N SER A 186 -2.81 34.42 14.42
CA SER A 186 -2.73 35.66 15.21
C SER A 186 -1.91 35.55 16.52
N VAL A 187 -0.86 34.73 16.58
CA VAL A 187 0.06 34.63 17.74
C VAL A 187 1.41 35.24 17.39
N SER A 188 1.80 36.34 18.04
CA SER A 188 3.13 36.96 17.84
C SER A 188 4.27 36.04 18.28
N PHE A 189 5.47 36.25 17.75
CA PHE A 189 6.62 35.42 18.11
C PHE A 189 6.97 35.54 19.60
N ASP A 190 6.78 36.72 20.22
CA ASP A 190 7.05 36.92 21.67
C ASP A 190 6.10 36.12 22.57
N ASN A 191 4.83 36.01 22.17
CA ASN A 191 3.87 35.16 22.87
C ASN A 191 4.26 33.68 22.74
N PHE A 192 4.75 33.27 21.56
CA PHE A 192 5.27 31.92 21.36
C PHE A 192 6.55 31.65 22.18
N VAL A 193 7.50 32.59 22.22
CA VAL A 193 8.69 32.51 23.08
C VAL A 193 8.29 32.34 24.55
N SER A 194 7.25 33.06 24.99
CA SER A 194 6.72 32.92 26.34
C SER A 194 6.16 31.51 26.58
N LEU A 195 5.42 30.92 25.65
CA LEU A 195 4.96 29.53 25.77
C LEU A 195 6.13 28.54 25.88
N ILE A 196 7.17 28.73 25.06
CA ILE A 196 8.36 27.86 25.07
C ILE A 196 9.05 27.91 26.43
N LYS A 197 9.27 29.12 26.95
CA LYS A 197 9.88 29.35 28.27
C LYS A 197 9.12 28.69 29.41
N HIS A 198 7.78 28.76 29.39
CA HIS A 198 6.95 28.30 30.50
C HIS A 198 6.65 26.80 30.43
N PHE A 199 6.37 26.26 29.25
CA PHE A 199 5.84 24.89 29.12
C PHE A 199 6.64 23.96 28.25
N PHE A 200 7.31 24.46 27.21
CA PHE A 200 7.88 23.61 26.17
C PHE A 200 9.42 23.55 26.21
N ASN A 201 10.02 23.85 27.37
CA ASN A 201 11.47 23.91 27.51
C ASN A 201 12.18 22.54 27.46
N LYS A 202 11.43 21.44 27.60
CA LYS A 202 11.96 20.05 27.56
C LYS A 202 11.60 19.28 26.29
N ILE A 203 10.97 19.91 25.31
CA ILE A 203 10.50 19.22 24.11
C ILE A 203 11.65 18.68 23.28
N GLN A 204 11.34 17.60 22.57
CA GLN A 204 12.22 16.87 21.67
C GLN A 204 11.78 17.02 20.21
N ILE A 205 10.46 17.09 20.00
CA ILE A 205 9.82 17.27 18.70
C ILE A 205 8.94 18.52 18.74
N LEU A 206 9.21 19.45 17.82
CA LEU A 206 8.39 20.63 17.58
C LEU A 206 7.91 20.62 16.13
N ARG A 207 6.59 20.56 15.94
CA ARG A 207 5.93 20.82 14.66
C ARG A 207 5.13 22.11 14.76
N ILE A 208 5.37 23.04 13.85
CA ILE A 208 4.74 24.34 13.90
C ILE A 208 4.33 24.77 12.49
N LYS A 209 3.06 25.15 12.34
CA LYS A 209 2.51 25.75 11.13
C LYS A 209 1.97 27.14 11.45
N VAL A 210 2.46 28.15 10.76
CA VAL A 210 2.03 29.54 10.94
C VAL A 210 1.16 29.93 9.75
N GLY A 211 -0.13 30.13 10.02
CA GLY A 211 -1.11 30.53 9.01
C GLY A 211 -1.02 32.03 8.68
N TYR A 212 -1.59 32.42 7.54
CA TYR A 212 -1.63 33.81 7.09
C TYR A 212 -2.30 34.75 8.11
N MET A 213 -1.70 35.92 8.36
CA MET A 213 -2.19 36.94 9.29
C MET A 213 -2.47 38.27 8.55
N PRO A 214 -3.73 38.64 8.29
CA PRO A 214 -4.06 39.80 7.48
C PRO A 214 -3.81 41.17 8.11
N TYR A 215 -3.65 41.26 9.44
CA TYR A 215 -3.72 42.54 10.16
C TYR A 215 -2.52 42.85 11.07
N PHE A 216 -1.43 42.09 10.97
CA PHE A 216 -0.27 42.30 11.83
C PHE A 216 1.03 42.34 11.02
N SER A 217 1.87 43.33 11.31
CA SER A 217 3.28 43.40 10.91
C SER A 217 4.11 42.20 11.38
N SER A 218 3.54 41.36 12.25
CA SER A 218 4.16 40.20 12.89
C SER A 218 4.33 38.97 12.00
N ASN A 219 3.80 38.97 10.77
CA ASN A 219 3.88 37.76 9.93
C ASN A 219 5.33 37.40 9.55
N LEU A 220 6.22 38.40 9.41
CA LEU A 220 7.64 38.17 9.14
C LEU A 220 8.45 37.75 10.38
N GLU A 221 7.94 37.93 11.60
CA GLU A 221 8.70 37.64 12.83
C GLU A 221 9.13 36.17 12.92
N TYR A 222 8.28 35.25 12.43
CA TYR A 222 8.57 33.82 12.38
C TYR A 222 9.56 33.44 11.28
N LEU A 223 9.79 34.32 10.29
CA LEU A 223 10.81 34.13 9.26
C LEU A 223 12.18 34.70 9.66
N ASN A 224 12.32 35.22 10.88
CA ASN A 224 13.62 35.65 11.38
C ASN A 224 14.40 34.45 11.94
N ALA A 225 15.33 33.90 11.14
CA ALA A 225 16.14 32.74 11.53
C ALA A 225 16.93 32.97 12.83
N ASN A 226 17.53 34.15 13.02
CA ASN A 226 18.34 34.45 14.21
C ASN A 226 17.53 34.35 15.52
N ARG A 227 16.26 34.79 15.50
CA ARG A 227 15.37 34.65 16.66
C ARG A 227 15.10 33.19 16.99
N TRP A 228 14.92 32.35 15.97
CA TRP A 228 14.78 30.90 16.16
C TRP A 228 16.05 30.26 16.69
N GLU A 229 17.21 30.57 16.10
CA GLU A 229 18.51 30.05 16.56
C GLU A 229 18.75 30.37 18.03
N GLN A 230 18.49 31.62 18.42
CA GLN A 230 18.59 32.05 19.82
C GLN A 230 17.61 31.28 20.70
N LEU A 231 16.34 31.20 20.33
CA LEU A 231 15.31 30.52 21.11
C LEU A 231 15.62 29.03 21.31
N ILE A 232 15.98 28.32 20.24
CA ILE A 232 16.29 26.89 20.27
C ILE A 232 17.52 26.63 21.13
N SER A 233 18.59 27.39 20.92
CA SER A 233 19.85 27.21 21.65
C SER A 233 19.70 27.49 23.15
N THR A 234 18.82 28.42 23.53
CA THR A 234 18.68 28.86 24.93
C THR A 234 17.60 28.13 25.70
N HIS A 235 16.48 27.77 25.06
CA HIS A 235 15.29 27.27 25.76
C HIS A 235 14.81 25.89 25.28
N MET A 236 15.37 25.32 24.22
CA MET A 236 14.99 23.98 23.73
C MET A 236 16.22 23.08 23.47
N PRO A 237 17.05 22.82 24.48
CA PRO A 237 18.32 22.10 24.30
C PRO A 237 18.16 20.65 23.81
N ASN A 238 17.00 20.02 24.06
CA ASN A 238 16.71 18.64 23.69
C ASN A 238 16.03 18.49 22.32
N LEU A 239 15.79 19.60 21.60
CA LEU A 239 15.08 19.59 20.33
C LEU A 239 15.95 18.94 19.24
N TYR A 240 15.47 17.84 18.67
CA TYR A 240 16.15 17.16 17.57
C TYR A 240 15.28 17.03 16.31
N ILE A 241 13.94 17.13 16.43
CA ILE A 241 13.04 17.29 15.28
C ILE A 241 12.41 18.68 15.34
N PHE A 242 12.77 19.52 14.37
CA PHE A 242 12.14 20.80 14.12
C PHE A 242 11.46 20.76 12.75
N ASP A 243 10.15 20.97 12.75
CA ASP A 243 9.32 20.95 11.56
C ASP A 243 8.50 22.23 11.50
N PHE A 244 8.76 23.04 10.49
CA PHE A 244 8.22 24.39 10.38
C PHE A 244 7.55 24.59 9.02
N GLU A 245 6.34 25.15 9.02
CA GLU A 245 5.66 25.65 7.83
C GLU A 245 5.18 27.07 8.11
N HIS A 246 5.38 27.98 7.17
CA HIS A 246 4.96 29.38 7.28
C HIS A 246 4.29 29.84 5.99
N GLN A 247 3.16 30.52 6.12
CA GLN A 247 2.41 31.09 5.00
C GLN A 247 2.45 32.63 5.05
N TYR A 248 3.12 33.22 4.08
CA TYR A 248 3.23 34.66 3.89
C TYR A 248 2.43 35.11 2.68
N ARG A 249 1.66 36.21 2.76
CA ARG A 249 0.99 36.79 1.58
C ARG A 249 1.87 37.90 1.02
N THR A 250 2.28 37.74 -0.23
CA THR A 250 2.97 38.78 -1.01
C THR A 250 1.91 39.60 -1.73
N TRP A 251 1.92 40.93 -1.61
CA TRP A 251 0.92 41.78 -2.26
C TRP A 251 1.22 42.07 -3.74
N GLY A 252 2.14 41.31 -4.35
CA GLY A 252 2.58 41.52 -5.73
C GLY A 252 3.56 42.69 -5.91
N TYR A 253 3.93 43.41 -4.85
CA TYR A 253 4.99 44.42 -4.90
C TYR A 253 6.37 43.75 -4.88
N PHE A 254 7.28 44.19 -5.75
CA PHE A 254 8.64 43.65 -5.87
C PHE A 254 9.42 43.65 -4.55
N ASN A 255 9.21 44.69 -3.72
CA ASN A 255 9.87 44.84 -2.42
C ASN A 255 9.44 43.79 -1.38
N ASP A 256 8.19 43.31 -1.42
CA ASP A 256 7.70 42.28 -0.48
C ASP A 256 8.41 40.95 -0.73
N ARG A 257 8.65 40.63 -2.01
CA ARG A 257 9.32 39.40 -2.42
C ARG A 257 10.79 39.40 -2.02
N GLN A 258 11.51 40.51 -2.27
CA GLN A 258 12.90 40.64 -1.82
C GLN A 258 13.02 40.57 -0.30
N THR A 259 12.11 41.22 0.43
CA THR A 259 12.10 41.19 1.90
C THR A 259 11.87 39.78 2.43
N TYR A 260 10.93 39.03 1.83
CA TYR A 260 10.68 37.63 2.17
C TYR A 260 11.89 36.74 1.85
N GLU A 261 12.45 36.82 0.64
CA GLU A 261 13.61 36.03 0.21
C GLU A 261 14.83 36.30 1.11
N ALA A 262 15.06 37.56 1.50
CA ALA A 262 16.11 37.93 2.43
C ALA A 262 15.96 37.26 3.80
N GLN A 263 14.74 37.13 4.32
CA GLN A 263 14.48 36.46 5.61
C GLN A 263 14.69 34.95 5.53
N ILE A 264 14.15 34.28 4.50
CA ILE A 264 14.26 32.82 4.38
C ILE A 264 15.69 32.36 4.09
N ASN A 265 16.49 33.16 3.39
CA ASN A 265 17.90 32.83 3.11
C ASN A 265 18.74 32.70 4.39
N MET A 266 18.31 33.31 5.50
CA MET A 266 18.99 33.20 6.78
C MET A 266 18.85 31.79 7.41
N PHE A 267 17.92 30.95 6.95
CA PHE A 267 17.76 29.56 7.40
C PHE A 267 18.79 28.58 6.80
N ASN A 268 19.78 29.08 6.07
CA ASN A 268 20.89 28.29 5.51
C ASN A 268 22.20 28.42 6.29
N SER A 269 22.15 29.00 7.50
CA SER A 269 23.33 29.14 8.36
C SER A 269 23.90 27.78 8.79
N LEU A 270 25.16 27.76 9.27
CA LEU A 270 25.79 26.55 9.81
C LEU A 270 25.00 25.92 10.98
N PHE A 271 24.19 26.70 11.70
CA PHE A 271 23.32 26.18 12.76
C PHE A 271 22.32 25.16 12.20
N TRP A 272 21.60 25.53 11.13
CA TRP A 272 20.57 24.69 10.50
C TRP A 272 21.19 23.48 9.80
N ILE A 273 22.28 23.69 9.06
CA ILE A 273 23.01 22.64 8.34
C ILE A 273 23.54 21.56 9.30
N LYS A 274 24.19 21.95 10.41
CA LYS A 274 24.73 20.99 11.39
C LYS A 274 23.63 20.15 12.04
N ARG A 275 22.42 20.70 12.17
CA ARG A 275 21.25 19.99 12.71
C ARG A 275 20.47 19.21 11.67
N GLN A 276 20.89 19.26 10.40
CA GLN A 276 20.22 18.60 9.27
C GLN A 276 18.75 19.04 9.15
N TRP A 277 18.48 20.32 9.41
CA TRP A 277 17.17 20.93 9.21
C TRP A 277 17.25 21.79 7.96
N PHE A 278 16.69 21.28 6.87
CA PHE A 278 16.66 21.97 5.58
C PHE A 278 15.30 22.61 5.36
N PHE A 279 15.23 23.59 4.47
CA PHE A 279 13.99 24.30 4.17
C PHE A 279 13.92 24.63 2.69
N GLU A 280 12.70 24.66 2.16
CA GLU A 280 12.37 25.10 0.82
C GLU A 280 11.21 26.10 0.86
N HIS A 281 10.95 26.78 -0.25
CA HIS A 281 9.78 27.62 -0.39
C HIS A 281 9.13 27.47 -1.76
N GLN A 282 7.84 27.77 -1.83
CA GLN A 282 7.08 27.81 -3.07
C GLN A 282 6.07 28.97 -3.06
N TYR A 283 5.71 29.46 -4.24
CA TYR A 283 4.66 30.45 -4.39
C TYR A 283 3.36 29.78 -4.87
N CYS A 284 2.23 30.13 -4.25
CA CYS A 284 0.90 29.62 -4.58
C CYS A 284 -0.07 30.80 -4.69
N GLN A 285 -1.00 30.76 -5.64
CA GLN A 285 -1.97 31.83 -5.87
C GLN A 285 -3.35 31.40 -5.38
N ILE A 286 -3.96 32.17 -4.48
CA ILE A 286 -5.30 31.88 -3.91
C ILE A 286 -6.16 33.15 -4.01
N ARG A 287 -7.31 33.07 -4.68
CA ARG A 287 -8.37 34.12 -4.73
C ARG A 287 -7.80 35.55 -4.87
N ASN A 288 -7.01 35.78 -5.92
CA ASN A 288 -6.33 37.06 -6.27
C ASN A 288 -5.13 37.47 -5.39
N SER A 289 -4.56 36.55 -4.62
CA SER A 289 -3.40 36.83 -3.76
C SER A 289 -2.30 35.81 -3.94
N THR A 290 -1.06 36.26 -4.02
CA THR A 290 0.11 35.38 -4.06
C THR A 290 0.58 35.10 -2.64
N TYR A 291 0.73 33.83 -2.30
CA TYR A 291 1.23 33.34 -1.03
C TYR A 291 2.58 32.68 -1.24
N ALA A 292 3.57 33.02 -0.42
CA ALA A 292 4.81 32.28 -0.30
C ALA A 292 4.68 31.31 0.88
N ILE A 293 4.92 30.03 0.62
CA ILE A 293 4.90 28.96 1.61
C ILE A 293 6.34 28.55 1.84
N PHE A 294 6.88 28.85 3.02
CA PHE A 294 8.20 28.39 3.48
C PHE A 294 8.00 27.15 4.35
N TYR A 295 8.80 26.10 4.16
CA TYR A 295 8.60 24.86 4.90
C TYR A 295 9.89 24.05 5.08
N SER A 296 9.98 23.30 6.16
CA SER A 296 11.09 22.38 6.42
C SER A 296 11.07 21.21 5.45
N THR A 297 12.23 20.91 4.87
CA THR A 297 12.49 19.75 4.03
C THR A 297 13.32 18.71 4.80
N ASN A 298 12.82 17.49 4.79
CA ASN A 298 13.50 16.27 5.23
C ASN A 298 13.05 15.17 4.26
N SER A 299 13.82 14.07 4.12
CA SER A 299 13.56 12.97 3.17
C SER A 299 12.14 12.37 3.21
N TYR A 300 11.34 12.71 4.22
CA TYR A 300 9.97 12.22 4.45
C TYR A 300 8.86 13.25 4.16
N LYS A 301 9.17 14.45 3.62
CA LYS A 301 8.23 15.57 3.54
C LYS A 301 8.04 16.23 2.16
N LYS A 302 8.32 15.53 1.07
CA LYS A 302 7.97 16.02 -0.27
C LYS A 302 6.48 15.78 -0.60
N GLU A 303 5.56 16.48 0.06
CA GLU A 303 4.13 16.18 -0.06
C GLU A 303 3.30 17.47 -0.15
N PHE A 304 2.98 17.94 -1.37
CA PHE A 304 1.64 18.45 -1.79
C PHE A 304 1.67 19.50 -2.93
N TYR A 305 1.12 19.14 -4.11
CA TYR A 305 0.87 20.07 -5.23
C TYR A 305 -0.63 20.28 -5.45
N ILE A 306 -1.09 21.51 -5.69
CA ILE A 306 -2.50 21.85 -5.99
C ILE A 306 -2.63 22.27 -7.45
N LEU A 307 -3.60 21.71 -8.18
CA LEU A 307 -3.90 22.05 -9.58
C LEU A 307 -5.32 22.63 -9.73
N ASP A 308 -5.40 23.80 -10.37
CA ASP A 308 -6.62 24.58 -10.63
C ASP A 308 -6.62 25.14 -12.08
N GLU A 309 -7.81 25.38 -12.65
CA GLU A 309 -8.07 25.71 -14.05
C GLU A 309 -7.66 27.14 -14.45
N ASP A 310 -7.68 28.08 -13.49
CA ASP A 310 -7.43 29.51 -13.72
C ASP A 310 -5.94 29.94 -13.73
N LEU A 311 -5.02 29.01 -13.47
CA LEU A 311 -3.58 29.28 -13.27
C LEU A 311 -2.82 29.78 -14.52
N ASP A 312 -3.45 29.82 -15.70
CA ASP A 312 -2.74 29.95 -16.98
C ASP A 312 -3.17 31.15 -17.83
N LYS A 313 -4.08 32.00 -17.34
CA LYS A 313 -4.55 33.15 -18.14
C LYS A 313 -3.76 34.45 -17.93
N ASN A 314 -2.89 34.56 -16.92
CA ASN A 314 -2.28 35.85 -16.55
C ASN A 314 -0.78 35.85 -16.25
N ILE A 315 -0.03 34.77 -16.51
CA ILE A 315 1.43 34.82 -16.41
C ILE A 315 2.00 34.11 -17.64
N GLY A 316 2.77 34.85 -18.44
CA GLY A 316 3.51 34.31 -19.57
C GLY A 316 4.27 33.06 -19.17
N SER A 317 4.13 32.04 -20.00
CA SER A 317 4.66 30.69 -19.84
C SER A 317 6.12 30.70 -19.34
N PRO A 318 6.43 30.16 -18.15
CA PRO A 318 7.62 29.35 -18.03
C PRO A 318 7.22 27.98 -18.59
N SER A 319 7.78 27.62 -19.73
CA SER A 319 7.83 26.23 -20.18
C SER A 319 8.22 25.36 -18.99
N LEU A 320 7.26 24.58 -18.46
CA LEU A 320 7.50 23.54 -17.46
C LEU A 320 8.22 22.38 -18.17
N GLU A 321 9.48 22.62 -18.57
CA GLU A 321 10.44 21.54 -18.78
C GLU A 321 10.81 21.01 -17.40
N ILE A 322 10.00 20.07 -16.91
CA ILE A 322 10.25 19.38 -15.64
C ILE A 322 10.95 18.06 -15.96
N GLU A 323 12.28 18.10 -15.98
CA GLU A 323 13.07 16.93 -15.61
C GLU A 323 12.88 16.67 -14.10
N GLU A 324 12.46 15.44 -13.78
CA GLU A 324 12.50 14.79 -12.45
C GLU A 324 12.04 15.61 -11.22
N ASN A 325 10.72 15.77 -11.03
CA ASN A 325 10.18 16.33 -9.79
C ASN A 325 9.53 15.26 -8.87
N PRO A 326 9.96 15.12 -7.61
CA PRO A 326 9.49 14.08 -6.67
C PRO A 326 8.32 14.54 -5.80
N ALA A 327 7.15 14.76 -6.39
CA ALA A 327 5.91 15.02 -5.64
C ALA A 327 5.32 13.70 -5.09
N TYR A 328 5.08 13.56 -3.78
CA TYR A 328 4.42 12.36 -3.19
C TYR A 328 2.91 12.54 -2.91
N HIS A 329 2.38 13.77 -2.84
CA HIS A 329 0.95 14.03 -2.65
C HIS A 329 0.45 15.06 -3.67
N VAL A 330 -0.66 14.79 -4.38
CA VAL A 330 -1.28 15.70 -5.36
C VAL A 330 -2.74 16.02 -4.99
N GLY A 331 -3.14 17.27 -5.19
CA GLY A 331 -4.44 17.84 -4.91
C GLY A 331 -5.11 18.39 -6.19
N ILE A 332 -6.31 17.92 -6.53
CA ILE A 332 -6.99 18.30 -7.79
C ILE A 332 -8.36 18.91 -7.49
N TYR A 333 -8.59 20.12 -8.01
CA TYR A 333 -9.81 20.89 -7.79
C TYR A 333 -10.88 20.73 -8.88
N SER A 334 -10.51 20.35 -10.11
CA SER A 334 -11.51 20.15 -11.18
C SER A 334 -11.11 19.04 -12.15
N ILE A 335 -12.09 18.48 -12.86
CA ILE A 335 -11.83 17.47 -13.90
C ILE A 335 -11.08 18.06 -15.10
N ASN A 336 -11.22 19.37 -15.36
CA ASN A 336 -10.48 20.07 -16.41
C ASN A 336 -9.01 20.26 -16.02
N ALA A 337 -8.73 20.55 -14.74
CA ALA A 337 -7.35 20.53 -14.22
C ALA A 337 -6.71 19.14 -14.37
N MET A 338 -7.50 18.08 -14.17
CA MET A 338 -7.09 16.68 -14.36
C MET A 338 -6.68 16.38 -15.81
N GLU A 339 -7.39 16.92 -16.80
CA GLU A 339 -7.11 16.74 -18.23
C GLU A 339 -5.97 17.64 -18.74
N LYS A 340 -5.70 18.75 -18.06
CA LYS A 340 -4.71 19.75 -18.49
C LYS A 340 -3.27 19.43 -18.06
N PHE A 341 -3.07 18.83 -16.90
CA PHE A 341 -1.73 18.59 -16.30
C PHE A 341 -1.22 17.14 -16.45
N ILE A 342 -1.47 16.53 -17.62
CA ILE A 342 -1.14 15.12 -17.91
C ILE A 342 0.39 14.88 -17.84
N GLY A 343 0.82 13.94 -17.00
CA GLY A 343 2.18 13.37 -17.03
C GLY A 343 3.20 13.90 -16.00
N ASN A 344 2.83 14.85 -15.15
CA ASN A 344 3.80 15.62 -14.35
C ASN A 344 4.12 15.07 -12.93
N PHE A 345 3.53 13.95 -12.50
CA PHE A 345 3.62 13.50 -11.09
C PHE A 345 3.86 11.99 -10.92
N ARG A 346 4.86 11.41 -11.60
CA ARG A 346 5.16 9.96 -11.58
C ARG A 346 5.54 9.37 -10.21
N ASN A 347 5.93 10.22 -9.27
CA ASN A 347 6.36 9.83 -7.91
C ASN A 347 5.26 10.04 -6.85
N ALA A 348 4.04 10.45 -7.25
CA ALA A 348 2.94 10.70 -6.33
C ALA A 348 2.44 9.38 -5.74
N THR A 349 2.35 9.29 -4.40
CA THR A 349 1.83 8.14 -3.66
C THR A 349 0.50 8.44 -2.95
N LYS A 350 0.03 9.70 -2.96
CA LYS A 350 -1.19 10.15 -2.27
C LYS A 350 -1.97 11.17 -3.12
N LEU A 351 -3.30 11.06 -3.16
CA LEU A 351 -4.15 11.94 -3.97
C LEU A 351 -5.33 12.48 -3.14
N THR A 352 -5.61 13.78 -3.26
CA THR A 352 -6.80 14.43 -2.67
C THR A 352 -7.60 15.13 -3.76
N LEU A 353 -8.90 14.85 -3.77
CA LEU A 353 -9.86 15.41 -4.72
C LEU A 353 -10.77 16.38 -3.95
N PHE A 354 -10.84 17.64 -4.39
CA PHE A 354 -11.46 18.72 -3.60
C PHE A 354 -12.92 19.05 -3.99
N ASP A 355 -13.41 18.57 -5.13
CA ASP A 355 -14.73 18.95 -5.67
C ASP A 355 -15.61 17.74 -6.05
N THR A 356 -16.88 17.96 -6.40
CA THR A 356 -17.82 16.93 -6.89
C THR A 356 -17.56 16.59 -8.36
N PHE A 357 -17.06 15.37 -8.60
CA PHE A 357 -16.78 14.86 -9.95
C PHE A 357 -18.06 14.30 -10.60
N ASP A 358 -18.89 15.17 -11.15
CA ASP A 358 -20.16 14.81 -11.83
C ASP A 358 -19.94 14.25 -13.25
N LYS A 359 -19.17 13.15 -13.37
CA LYS A 359 -18.99 12.39 -14.62
C LYS A 359 -19.04 10.87 -14.40
N PRO A 360 -19.26 10.07 -15.47
CA PRO A 360 -19.31 8.60 -15.35
C PRO A 360 -18.02 8.02 -14.77
N ARG A 361 -18.16 7.04 -13.85
CA ARG A 361 -17.06 6.37 -13.11
C ARG A 361 -15.86 5.98 -13.98
N ASN A 362 -16.10 5.50 -15.20
CA ASN A 362 -15.06 5.05 -16.12
C ASN A 362 -14.18 6.20 -16.66
N SER A 363 -14.71 7.42 -16.75
CA SER A 363 -13.95 8.60 -17.18
C SER A 363 -12.97 9.04 -16.10
N ILE A 364 -13.44 9.08 -14.85
CA ILE A 364 -12.63 9.46 -13.69
C ILE A 364 -11.49 8.46 -13.48
N VAL A 365 -11.77 7.14 -13.53
CA VAL A 365 -10.76 6.09 -13.36
C VAL A 365 -9.65 6.17 -14.43
N ARG A 366 -10.01 6.45 -15.70
CA ARG A 366 -9.02 6.63 -16.76
C ARG A 366 -8.15 7.87 -16.55
N SER A 367 -8.74 8.98 -16.14
CA SER A 367 -7.99 10.22 -15.87
C SER A 367 -7.10 10.10 -14.63
N LEU A 368 -7.56 9.42 -13.58
CA LEU A 368 -6.77 9.12 -12.37
C LEU A 368 -5.56 8.23 -12.66
N ASN A 369 -5.74 7.15 -13.43
CA ASN A 369 -4.65 6.27 -13.85
C ASN A 369 -3.55 6.98 -14.66
N ARG A 370 -3.85 8.12 -15.29
CA ARG A 370 -2.89 8.93 -16.05
C ARG A 370 -2.07 9.90 -15.18
N ILE A 371 -2.58 10.25 -14.00
CA ILE A 371 -1.93 11.18 -13.06
C ILE A 371 -1.08 10.41 -12.05
N MET A 372 -1.65 9.33 -11.54
CA MET A 372 -0.98 8.44 -10.61
C MET A 372 -1.29 7.02 -11.06
N PRO A 373 -0.28 6.22 -11.44
CA PRO A 373 -0.52 4.81 -11.73
C PRO A 373 -1.06 4.18 -10.45
N LEU A 374 -2.35 3.86 -10.40
CA LEU A 374 -3.00 3.31 -9.18
C LEU A 374 -2.31 2.01 -8.68
N LYS A 375 -1.47 1.41 -9.52
CA LYS A 375 -0.51 0.33 -9.20
C LYS A 375 0.48 0.66 -8.07
N GLN A 376 0.88 1.93 -7.88
CA GLN A 376 1.83 2.33 -6.81
C GLN A 376 1.17 2.47 -5.43
N LEU A 377 -0.16 2.60 -5.37
CA LEU A 377 -0.94 2.66 -4.12
C LEU A 377 -1.46 1.29 -3.68
N SER A 378 -1.43 0.30 -4.56
CA SER A 378 -1.88 -1.05 -4.21
C SER A 378 -0.77 -1.80 -3.49
N THR A 379 -1.03 -2.21 -2.25
CA THR A 379 -0.25 -3.25 -1.55
C THR A 379 -0.43 -4.64 -2.16
N VAL A 380 -1.27 -4.73 -3.20
CA VAL A 380 -1.62 -5.96 -3.93
C VAL A 380 -0.80 -6.06 -5.20
N GLU A 381 0.11 -7.03 -5.24
CA GLU A 381 0.91 -7.37 -6.42
C GLU A 381 0.27 -8.53 -7.19
N LYS A 382 0.17 -8.42 -8.53
CA LYS A 382 -0.44 -9.42 -9.40
C LYS A 382 0.64 -10.24 -10.10
N LEU A 383 0.69 -11.53 -9.83
CA LEU A 383 1.62 -12.45 -10.47
C LEU A 383 0.87 -13.37 -11.45
N LEU A 384 1.46 -13.60 -12.61
CA LEU A 384 1.08 -14.66 -13.53
C LEU A 384 2.13 -15.78 -13.44
N LEU A 385 1.72 -16.96 -13.00
CA LEU A 385 2.59 -18.12 -12.85
C LEU A 385 2.44 -19.03 -14.08
N VAL A 386 3.58 -19.37 -14.69
CA VAL A 386 3.70 -20.21 -15.87
C VAL A 386 4.61 -21.38 -15.52
N ALA A 387 4.14 -22.62 -15.66
CA ALA A 387 4.95 -23.81 -15.40
C ALA A 387 4.96 -24.76 -16.60
N ASP A 388 6.08 -25.45 -16.76
CA ASP A 388 6.34 -26.50 -17.74
C ASP A 388 5.79 -26.17 -19.14
N PRO A 389 6.16 -25.03 -19.76
CA PRO A 389 5.75 -24.75 -21.14
C PRO A 389 6.32 -25.78 -22.13
N GLN A 390 7.46 -26.41 -21.81
CA GLN A 390 8.11 -27.49 -22.56
C GLN A 390 8.03 -27.28 -24.07
N LEU A 391 8.73 -26.25 -24.53
CA LEU A 391 8.85 -25.98 -25.96
C LEU A 391 9.50 -27.19 -26.63
N ILE A 392 8.72 -27.82 -27.50
CA ILE A 392 9.13 -28.98 -28.29
C ILE A 392 10.38 -28.63 -29.10
N GLY A 393 11.42 -29.47 -29.00
CA GLY A 393 12.67 -29.31 -29.72
C GLY A 393 12.68 -29.88 -31.13
N GLU A 394 13.85 -29.87 -31.77
CA GLU A 394 14.06 -30.18 -33.17
C GLU A 394 14.35 -31.67 -33.45
N LYS A 395 14.73 -32.45 -32.43
CA LYS A 395 15.28 -33.81 -32.59
C LYS A 395 14.24 -34.92 -32.43
N ASP A 396 13.40 -34.85 -31.40
CA ASP A 396 12.73 -36.04 -30.87
C ASP A 396 11.36 -36.32 -31.52
N GLU A 397 10.79 -35.36 -32.26
CA GLU A 397 9.45 -35.48 -32.87
C GLU A 397 9.41 -36.13 -34.27
N GLY A 398 10.56 -36.49 -34.84
CA GLY A 398 10.65 -37.15 -36.15
C GLY A 398 9.94 -36.38 -37.29
N PHE A 399 9.24 -37.11 -38.18
CA PHE A 399 8.70 -36.57 -39.44
C PHE A 399 7.66 -35.43 -39.25
N PHE A 400 6.86 -35.46 -38.18
CA PHE A 400 5.82 -34.47 -37.94
C PHE A 400 6.26 -33.28 -37.08
N GLY A 401 7.54 -33.24 -36.67
CA GLY A 401 8.05 -32.27 -35.70
C GLY A 401 7.80 -30.80 -36.06
N LEU A 402 7.87 -30.43 -37.34
CA LEU A 402 7.58 -29.04 -37.74
C LEU A 402 6.12 -28.64 -37.46
N ILE A 403 5.17 -29.56 -37.67
CA ILE A 403 3.75 -29.29 -37.49
C ILE A 403 3.39 -29.29 -36.01
N THR A 404 3.90 -30.26 -35.25
CA THR A 404 3.64 -30.36 -33.81
C THR A 404 4.24 -29.17 -33.07
N ARG A 405 5.49 -28.77 -33.39
CA ARG A 405 6.10 -27.53 -32.88
C ARG A 405 5.26 -26.30 -33.17
N LYS A 406 4.89 -26.08 -34.44
CA LYS A 406 4.07 -24.90 -34.82
C LYS A 406 2.72 -24.87 -34.12
N ASP A 407 2.08 -26.02 -33.91
CA ASP A 407 0.81 -26.07 -33.20
C ASP A 407 0.97 -25.76 -31.71
N ALA A 408 1.98 -26.35 -31.07
CA ALA A 408 2.32 -26.12 -29.67
C ALA A 408 2.68 -24.65 -29.42
N ASP A 409 3.59 -24.09 -30.21
CA ASP A 409 4.03 -22.69 -30.10
C ASP A 409 2.84 -21.73 -30.25
N ARG A 410 1.99 -21.96 -31.26
CA ARG A 410 0.78 -21.15 -31.48
C ARG A 410 -0.21 -21.27 -30.32
N TYR A 411 -0.37 -22.47 -29.76
CA TYR A 411 -1.24 -22.70 -28.62
C TYR A 411 -0.75 -21.94 -27.38
N LEU A 412 0.54 -22.07 -27.06
CA LEU A 412 1.18 -21.35 -25.95
C LEU A 412 1.07 -19.85 -26.16
N ALA A 413 1.47 -19.33 -27.32
CA ALA A 413 1.43 -17.90 -27.62
C ALA A 413 0.02 -17.32 -27.48
N LYS A 414 -0.99 -18.02 -28.01
CA LYS A 414 -2.38 -17.54 -27.94
C LYS A 414 -2.95 -17.58 -26.52
N THR A 415 -2.73 -18.67 -25.79
CA THR A 415 -3.26 -18.82 -24.44
C THR A 415 -2.55 -17.92 -23.44
N PHE A 416 -1.22 -17.78 -23.58
CA PHE A 416 -0.42 -16.86 -22.79
C PHE A 416 -0.79 -15.41 -23.08
N SER A 417 -0.86 -14.99 -24.35
CA SER A 417 -1.26 -13.63 -24.71
C SER A 417 -2.64 -13.29 -24.12
N GLN A 418 -3.61 -14.19 -24.22
CA GLN A 418 -4.92 -13.98 -23.59
C GLN A 418 -4.85 -13.88 -22.07
N ALA A 419 -4.07 -14.73 -21.40
CA ALA A 419 -3.89 -14.67 -19.96
C ALA A 419 -3.17 -13.38 -19.53
N ASN A 420 -2.10 -12.99 -20.21
CA ASN A 420 -1.33 -11.78 -19.95
C ASN A 420 -2.20 -10.53 -20.16
N GLN A 421 -2.95 -10.47 -21.27
CA GLN A 421 -3.87 -9.38 -21.59
C GLN A 421 -4.99 -9.24 -20.55
N TYR A 422 -5.55 -10.37 -20.11
CA TYR A 422 -6.64 -10.40 -19.13
C TYR A 422 -6.17 -9.98 -17.74
N VAL A 423 -5.01 -10.50 -17.30
CA VAL A 423 -4.51 -10.32 -15.93
C VAL A 423 -3.76 -9.00 -15.77
N GLN A 424 -3.04 -8.58 -16.81
CA GLN A 424 -2.10 -7.46 -16.78
C GLN A 424 -1.16 -7.54 -15.56
N PRO A 425 -0.38 -8.63 -15.43
CA PRO A 425 0.43 -8.91 -14.24
C PRO A 425 1.57 -7.90 -14.07
N ASP A 426 1.99 -7.74 -12.81
CA ASP A 426 3.22 -7.06 -12.40
C ASP A 426 4.45 -7.91 -12.68
N TRP A 427 4.36 -9.20 -12.34
CA TRP A 427 5.39 -10.20 -12.64
C TRP A 427 4.84 -11.40 -13.38
N ILE A 428 5.69 -11.95 -14.24
CA ILE A 428 5.49 -13.25 -14.87
C ILE A 428 6.59 -14.18 -14.37
N LEU A 429 6.19 -15.25 -13.68
CA LEU A 429 7.11 -16.22 -13.07
C LEU A 429 7.05 -17.53 -13.86
N PHE A 430 8.14 -17.85 -14.57
CA PHE A 430 8.31 -19.12 -15.27
C PHE A 430 9.01 -20.12 -14.33
N LEU A 431 8.33 -21.22 -14.03
CA LEU A 431 8.68 -22.15 -12.97
C LEU A 431 9.38 -23.41 -13.51
N GLY A 432 10.30 -23.26 -14.46
CA GLY A 432 11.12 -24.34 -15.01
C GLY A 432 10.47 -25.12 -16.15
N ASP A 433 11.28 -26.03 -16.70
CA ASP A 433 10.96 -26.89 -17.84
C ASP A 433 10.52 -26.07 -19.05
N ILE A 434 11.39 -25.14 -19.41
CA ILE A 434 11.17 -24.22 -20.53
C ILE A 434 11.24 -24.98 -21.84
N PHE A 435 12.23 -25.87 -21.97
CA PHE A 435 12.51 -26.64 -23.18
C PHE A 435 12.39 -28.14 -22.92
N ASP A 436 11.81 -28.86 -23.87
CA ASP A 436 11.75 -30.34 -23.86
C ASP A 436 13.14 -30.96 -24.11
N GLU A 437 13.91 -30.36 -25.04
CA GLU A 437 15.25 -30.83 -25.43
C GLU A 437 16.38 -29.94 -24.87
N GLY A 438 16.16 -29.26 -23.74
CA GLY A 438 17.11 -28.29 -23.19
C GLY A 438 18.49 -28.89 -22.86
N LEU A 439 18.54 -30.18 -22.48
CA LEU A 439 19.76 -30.91 -22.15
C LEU A 439 20.57 -31.33 -23.37
N SER A 440 19.89 -31.85 -24.39
CA SER A 440 20.52 -32.44 -25.58
C SER A 440 20.76 -31.42 -26.70
N ALA A 441 20.23 -30.20 -26.58
CA ALA A 441 20.43 -29.11 -27.53
C ALA A 441 21.92 -28.73 -27.65
N SER A 442 22.37 -28.52 -28.89
CA SER A 442 23.56 -27.73 -29.21
C SER A 442 23.33 -26.24 -28.90
N ASP A 443 24.39 -25.44 -28.86
CA ASP A 443 24.25 -24.00 -28.56
C ASP A 443 23.41 -23.26 -29.61
N ASP A 444 23.51 -23.64 -30.88
CA ASP A 444 22.69 -23.08 -31.96
C ASP A 444 21.21 -23.46 -31.83
N GLU A 445 20.92 -24.71 -31.45
CA GLU A 445 19.56 -25.17 -31.17
C GLU A 445 18.97 -24.45 -29.96
N PHE A 446 19.74 -24.36 -28.86
CA PHE A 446 19.33 -23.66 -27.65
C PHE A 446 19.01 -22.19 -27.93
N LYS A 447 19.84 -21.51 -28.75
CA LYS A 447 19.55 -20.15 -29.20
C LYS A 447 18.22 -20.08 -29.95
N ARG A 448 17.96 -20.98 -30.90
CA ARG A 448 16.68 -21.01 -31.63
C ARG A 448 15.50 -21.28 -30.70
N TYR A 449 15.67 -22.13 -29.69
CA TYR A 449 14.63 -22.41 -28.70
C TYR A 449 14.37 -21.18 -27.84
N PHE A 450 15.41 -20.44 -27.45
CA PHE A 450 15.29 -19.17 -26.75
C PHE A 450 14.59 -18.10 -27.60
N ASP A 451 14.98 -17.93 -28.87
CA ASP A 451 14.34 -16.97 -29.78
C ASP A 451 12.83 -17.31 -29.93
N ARG A 452 12.47 -18.60 -29.96
CA ARG A 452 11.07 -19.06 -29.93
C ARG A 452 10.39 -18.71 -28.61
N PHE A 453 11.01 -18.99 -27.47
CA PHE A 453 10.50 -18.62 -26.15
C PHE A 453 10.17 -17.12 -26.08
N ASP A 454 11.11 -16.26 -26.46
CA ASP A 454 10.93 -14.80 -26.47
C ASP A 454 9.79 -14.38 -27.41
N SER A 455 9.67 -15.03 -28.57
CA SER A 455 8.58 -14.76 -29.52
C SER A 455 7.19 -15.20 -29.04
N ILE A 456 7.11 -16.27 -28.24
CA ILE A 456 5.86 -16.85 -27.74
C ILE A 456 5.37 -16.08 -26.52
N PHE A 457 6.29 -15.74 -25.62
CA PHE A 457 6.00 -15.14 -24.32
C PHE A 457 6.26 -13.63 -24.31
N GLN A 458 5.68 -12.92 -25.29
CA GLN A 458 5.83 -11.47 -25.40
C GLN A 458 5.11 -10.72 -24.28
N TYR A 459 5.80 -9.72 -23.75
CA TYR A 459 5.26 -8.81 -22.75
C TYR A 459 4.44 -7.70 -23.41
N GLU A 460 3.26 -7.38 -22.87
CA GLU A 460 2.41 -6.31 -23.41
C GLU A 460 2.82 -4.92 -22.90
N ASN A 461 3.50 -4.85 -21.76
CA ASN A 461 3.95 -3.60 -21.15
C ASN A 461 5.44 -3.67 -20.76
N ARG A 462 6.20 -2.63 -21.10
CA ARG A 462 7.65 -2.49 -20.82
C ARG A 462 8.00 -2.49 -19.33
N GLU A 463 7.03 -2.26 -18.44
CA GLU A 463 7.21 -2.30 -16.99
C GLU A 463 7.02 -3.69 -16.37
N GLN A 464 6.55 -4.69 -17.14
CA GLN A 464 6.36 -6.06 -16.64
C GLN A 464 7.71 -6.69 -16.34
N LYS A 465 7.84 -7.29 -15.15
CA LYS A 465 9.05 -7.97 -14.73
C LYS A 465 8.91 -9.48 -14.91
N CYS A 466 10.00 -10.17 -15.21
CA CYS A 466 10.00 -11.60 -15.44
C CYS A 466 11.09 -12.30 -14.63
N ILE A 467 10.75 -13.44 -14.02
CA ILE A 467 11.72 -14.37 -13.43
C ILE A 467 11.52 -15.73 -14.08
N VAL A 468 12.60 -16.30 -14.60
CA VAL A 468 12.64 -17.65 -15.15
C VAL A 468 13.56 -18.48 -14.28
N ILE A 469 13.08 -19.57 -13.71
CA ILE A 469 13.90 -20.57 -13.00
C ILE A 469 14.12 -21.79 -13.88
N PRO A 470 15.24 -22.53 -13.72
CA PRO A 470 15.46 -23.74 -14.50
C PRO A 470 14.68 -24.94 -13.94
N GLY A 471 14.19 -25.80 -14.83
CA GLY A 471 13.74 -27.16 -14.52
C GLY A 471 14.81 -28.22 -14.81
N ASP A 472 14.48 -29.48 -14.61
CA ASP A 472 15.40 -30.59 -14.87
C ASP A 472 15.64 -30.81 -16.37
N ASN A 473 14.67 -30.52 -17.24
CA ASN A 473 14.88 -30.58 -18.69
C ASN A 473 15.71 -29.41 -19.23
N ASP A 474 15.92 -28.35 -18.44
CA ASP A 474 16.73 -27.20 -18.82
C ASP A 474 18.21 -27.33 -18.44
N VAL A 475 18.49 -27.87 -17.24
CA VAL A 475 19.86 -27.91 -16.67
C VAL A 475 20.30 -29.27 -16.10
N GLY A 476 19.45 -30.29 -16.19
CA GLY A 476 19.67 -31.65 -15.72
C GLY A 476 19.06 -31.89 -14.34
N GLY A 477 19.17 -33.12 -13.83
CA GLY A 477 18.52 -33.54 -12.59
C GLY A 477 17.84 -34.90 -12.72
N GLU A 478 17.41 -35.47 -11.59
CA GLU A 478 16.69 -36.75 -11.43
C GLU A 478 17.25 -37.97 -12.23
N TYR A 479 16.96 -38.09 -13.53
CA TYR A 479 17.27 -39.23 -14.40
C TYR A 479 18.61 -39.13 -15.15
N TYR A 480 19.17 -37.92 -15.29
CA TYR A 480 20.32 -37.66 -16.18
C TYR A 480 21.69 -37.53 -15.47
N GLY A 481 21.74 -37.76 -14.16
CA GLY A 481 22.94 -37.59 -13.32
C GLY A 481 23.12 -36.17 -12.77
N ASP A 482 24.30 -35.88 -12.20
CA ASP A 482 24.61 -34.57 -11.62
C ASP A 482 24.46 -33.45 -12.66
N LYS A 483 23.74 -32.38 -12.30
CA LYS A 483 23.58 -31.16 -13.09
C LYS A 483 24.94 -30.62 -13.55
N GLN A 484 25.26 -30.77 -14.84
CA GLN A 484 26.56 -30.38 -15.36
C GLN A 484 26.74 -28.85 -15.31
N PRO A 485 27.90 -28.34 -14.84
CA PRO A 485 28.14 -26.89 -14.76
C PRO A 485 27.93 -26.14 -16.07
N ILE A 486 28.22 -26.80 -17.21
CA ILE A 486 28.05 -26.23 -18.55
C ILE A 486 26.58 -25.91 -18.87
N LEU A 487 25.64 -26.77 -18.45
CA LEU A 487 24.21 -26.58 -18.72
C LEU A 487 23.66 -25.41 -17.90
N ARG A 488 24.05 -25.28 -16.62
CA ARG A 488 23.70 -24.12 -15.79
C ARG A 488 24.29 -22.83 -16.33
N GLN A 489 25.54 -22.88 -16.82
CA GLN A 489 26.17 -21.71 -17.41
C GLN A 489 25.47 -21.30 -18.71
N ARG A 490 25.07 -22.25 -19.56
CA ARG A 490 24.27 -21.98 -20.76
C ARG A 490 22.94 -21.36 -20.39
N PHE A 491 22.17 -21.96 -19.48
CA PHE A 491 20.92 -21.37 -18.99
C PHE A 491 21.12 -19.95 -18.45
N ARG A 492 22.20 -19.74 -17.69
CA ARG A 492 22.56 -18.43 -17.13
C ARG A 492 22.84 -17.37 -18.19
N ASN A 493 23.43 -17.74 -19.31
CA ASN A 493 23.72 -16.80 -20.40
C ASN A 493 22.44 -16.21 -21.02
N TYR A 494 21.33 -16.95 -20.99
CA TYR A 494 20.04 -16.52 -21.56
C TYR A 494 19.05 -15.99 -20.52
N PHE A 495 18.97 -16.62 -19.35
CA PHE A 495 17.95 -16.33 -18.32
C PHE A 495 18.53 -15.76 -17.00
N GLY A 496 19.82 -15.44 -16.98
CA GLY A 496 20.51 -14.90 -15.81
C GLY A 496 20.80 -15.95 -14.73
N ARG A 497 21.36 -15.51 -13.59
CA ARG A 497 21.83 -16.40 -12.50
C ARG A 497 20.74 -17.39 -12.07
N THR A 498 21.12 -18.64 -11.83
CA THR A 498 20.23 -19.71 -11.37
C THR A 498 19.84 -19.57 -9.90
N ILE A 499 20.64 -18.84 -9.10
CA ILE A 499 20.30 -18.37 -7.76
C ILE A 499 20.37 -16.84 -7.76
N ALA A 500 19.26 -16.19 -7.41
CA ALA A 500 19.18 -14.73 -7.42
C ALA A 500 18.08 -14.24 -6.48
N LEU A 501 18.27 -13.05 -5.92
CA LEU A 501 17.28 -12.38 -5.09
C LEU A 501 16.76 -11.14 -5.80
N TYR A 502 15.46 -11.09 -6.03
CA TYR A 502 14.79 -9.91 -6.57
C TYR A 502 13.95 -9.26 -5.47
N ARG A 503 13.94 -7.92 -5.45
CA ARG A 503 13.18 -7.14 -4.47
C ARG A 503 12.22 -6.20 -5.18
N GLN A 504 10.98 -6.20 -4.73
CA GLN A 504 9.94 -5.29 -5.18
C GLN A 504 9.06 -4.99 -3.96
N ASN A 505 8.90 -3.71 -3.62
CA ASN A 505 8.18 -3.30 -2.41
C ASN A 505 8.75 -4.04 -1.17
N ASP A 506 7.87 -4.57 -0.30
CA ASP A 506 8.25 -5.37 0.88
C ASP A 506 8.35 -6.88 0.60
N ILE A 507 8.40 -7.28 -0.69
CA ILE A 507 8.43 -8.67 -1.14
C ILE A 507 9.81 -9.03 -1.71
N GLU A 508 10.32 -10.18 -1.27
CA GLU A 508 11.55 -10.78 -1.77
C GLU A 508 11.25 -12.06 -2.55
N TYR A 509 11.70 -12.11 -3.81
CA TYR A 509 11.62 -13.29 -4.66
C TYR A 509 12.99 -13.95 -4.73
N LEU A 510 13.12 -15.09 -4.06
CA LEU A 510 14.35 -15.88 -4.06
C LEU A 510 14.24 -16.98 -5.11
N LYS A 511 14.92 -16.76 -6.24
CA LYS A 511 15.12 -17.76 -7.28
C LYS A 511 16.14 -18.78 -6.80
N LEU A 512 15.76 -20.05 -6.86
CA LEU A 512 16.59 -21.19 -6.51
C LEU A 512 16.62 -22.20 -7.67
N ASP A 513 17.61 -23.07 -7.59
CA ASP A 513 17.81 -24.18 -8.50
C ASP A 513 18.27 -25.36 -7.64
N ILE A 514 17.36 -25.98 -6.88
CA ILE A 514 17.63 -27.09 -5.96
C ILE A 514 16.86 -28.33 -6.43
N ASP A 515 17.55 -29.47 -6.53
CA ASP A 515 16.99 -30.73 -7.01
C ASP A 515 16.97 -31.85 -5.94
N MET A 516 16.34 -32.99 -6.24
CA MET A 516 16.15 -34.18 -5.38
C MET A 516 17.47 -34.80 -4.91
N LEU A 517 18.47 -34.90 -5.79
CA LEU A 517 19.72 -35.64 -5.56
C LEU A 517 20.82 -34.84 -4.85
N GLU A 518 20.67 -33.53 -4.72
CA GLU A 518 21.76 -32.68 -4.24
C GLU A 518 21.93 -32.79 -2.71
N SER A 519 23.07 -33.37 -2.30
CA SER A 519 23.67 -33.27 -0.96
C SER A 519 24.33 -31.90 -0.70
N TYR A 520 24.54 -31.11 -1.76
CA TYR A 520 25.29 -29.84 -1.81
C TYR A 520 24.48 -28.61 -1.37
N VAL A 521 23.84 -28.70 -0.19
CA VAL A 521 23.16 -27.54 0.40
C VAL A 521 24.18 -26.46 0.77
N ASP A 522 25.42 -26.82 1.12
CA ASP A 522 26.42 -25.87 1.65
C ASP A 522 27.03 -24.93 0.59
N ASP A 523 27.32 -25.40 -0.63
CA ASP A 523 27.82 -24.51 -1.71
C ASP A 523 26.76 -23.50 -2.17
N LYS A 524 25.49 -23.92 -2.15
CA LYS A 524 24.35 -23.05 -2.48
C LYS A 524 24.00 -22.11 -1.35
N ARG A 525 24.20 -22.52 -0.11
CA ARG A 525 24.13 -21.62 1.05
C ARG A 525 25.09 -20.46 0.89
N ALA A 526 26.33 -20.70 0.47
CA ALA A 526 27.28 -19.62 0.21
C ALA A 526 26.76 -18.64 -0.87
N ALA A 527 26.23 -19.16 -1.98
CA ALA A 527 25.62 -18.34 -3.03
C ALA A 527 24.39 -17.55 -2.54
N ILE A 528 23.53 -18.17 -1.73
CA ILE A 528 22.36 -17.51 -1.12
C ILE A 528 22.81 -16.41 -0.16
N MET A 529 23.82 -16.69 0.68
CA MET A 529 24.39 -15.74 1.64
C MET A 529 25.06 -14.55 0.95
N GLU A 530 25.72 -14.79 -0.18
CA GLU A 530 26.25 -13.74 -1.05
C GLU A 530 25.11 -12.84 -1.58
N GLN A 531 24.02 -13.43 -2.07
CA GLN A 531 22.87 -12.66 -2.56
C GLN A 531 22.13 -11.90 -1.43
N THR A 532 22.14 -12.42 -0.20
CA THR A 532 21.49 -11.80 0.96
C THR A 532 22.40 -10.84 1.74
N GLN A 533 23.64 -10.63 1.29
CA GLN A 533 24.65 -9.75 1.91
C GLN A 533 24.95 -10.05 3.39
N ASN A 534 24.85 -11.31 3.84
CA ASN A 534 25.02 -11.72 5.24
C ASN A 534 24.15 -10.96 6.26
N ARG A 535 23.08 -10.27 5.82
CA ARG A 535 22.18 -9.57 6.74
C ARG A 535 21.21 -10.60 7.35
N PRO A 536 20.92 -10.53 8.66
CA PRO A 536 19.82 -11.32 9.21
C PRO A 536 18.55 -10.98 8.44
N LEU A 537 17.91 -12.04 7.92
CA LEU A 537 16.77 -12.01 7.00
C LEU A 537 15.52 -11.53 7.77
N SER A 538 15.48 -10.23 8.06
CA SER A 538 14.53 -9.62 8.99
C SER A 538 13.41 -8.89 8.25
N SER A 539 12.17 -9.24 8.60
CA SER A 539 10.87 -8.60 8.34
C SER A 539 10.28 -8.53 6.92
N THR A 540 10.91 -9.04 5.87
CA THR A 540 10.37 -9.02 4.49
C THR A 540 9.53 -10.26 4.16
N PHE A 541 8.50 -10.09 3.32
CA PHE A 541 7.63 -11.19 2.87
C PHE A 541 8.34 -11.98 1.75
N ARG A 542 8.73 -13.23 2.03
CA ARG A 542 9.60 -13.99 1.13
C ARG A 542 8.88 -15.08 0.36
N ILE A 543 9.09 -15.05 -0.95
CA ILE A 543 8.62 -16.05 -1.90
C ILE A 543 9.83 -16.78 -2.47
N VAL A 544 9.84 -18.09 -2.31
CA VAL A 544 10.86 -18.97 -2.88
C VAL A 544 10.34 -19.59 -4.16
N LEU A 545 11.15 -19.52 -5.22
CA LEU A 545 10.86 -20.10 -6.52
C LEU A 545 11.83 -21.26 -6.73
N ASN A 546 11.31 -22.47 -6.81
CA ASN A 546 12.10 -23.67 -7.11
C ASN A 546 11.26 -24.62 -7.96
N HIS A 547 11.84 -25.19 -9.01
CA HIS A 547 11.08 -26.08 -9.90
C HIS A 547 10.65 -27.36 -9.15
N TRP A 548 11.59 -27.99 -8.46
CA TRP A 548 11.34 -29.19 -7.68
C TRP A 548 10.66 -28.90 -6.33
N PRO A 549 9.81 -29.82 -5.83
CA PRO A 549 9.22 -29.72 -4.50
C PRO A 549 10.27 -29.68 -3.38
N LEU A 550 10.04 -28.81 -2.40
CA LEU A 550 10.84 -28.71 -1.20
C LEU A 550 10.12 -29.34 -0.01
N LEU A 551 8.84 -29.02 0.21
CA LEU A 551 8.11 -29.44 1.43
C LEU A 551 7.68 -30.91 1.47
N THR A 552 7.75 -31.62 0.35
CA THR A 552 7.46 -33.06 0.29
C THR A 552 8.71 -33.94 0.44
N ARG A 553 9.92 -33.34 0.47
CA ARG A 553 11.18 -34.06 0.64
C ARG A 553 11.38 -34.54 2.09
N PRO A 554 12.23 -35.56 2.33
CA PRO A 554 12.58 -35.98 3.68
C PRO A 554 13.11 -34.82 4.51
N ALA A 555 12.54 -34.65 5.71
CA ALA A 555 12.76 -33.50 6.57
C ALA A 555 14.24 -33.16 6.85
N ARG A 556 15.14 -34.17 6.85
CA ARG A 556 16.58 -34.00 7.10
C ARG A 556 17.29 -33.09 6.08
N PHE A 557 16.81 -33.04 4.84
CA PHE A 557 17.43 -32.25 3.77
C PHE A 557 16.91 -30.82 3.72
N VAL A 558 15.61 -30.64 4.01
CA VAL A 558 14.93 -29.38 3.73
C VAL A 558 14.69 -28.55 4.98
N LYS A 559 14.61 -29.13 6.18
CA LYS A 559 14.42 -28.36 7.42
C LYS A 559 15.50 -27.32 7.68
N PRO A 560 16.81 -27.62 7.57
CA PRO A 560 17.85 -26.61 7.79
C PRO A 560 17.68 -25.43 6.83
N PHE A 561 17.41 -25.74 5.57
CA PHE A 561 17.22 -24.78 4.50
C PHE A 561 15.99 -23.88 4.71
N ILE A 562 14.86 -24.47 5.09
CA ILE A 562 13.60 -23.75 5.36
C ILE A 562 13.68 -22.88 6.62
N ASN A 563 14.37 -23.36 7.66
CA ASN A 563 14.57 -22.58 8.88
C ASN A 563 15.47 -21.37 8.64
N GLU A 564 16.49 -21.53 7.80
CA GLU A 564 17.43 -20.48 7.44
C GLU A 564 16.79 -19.44 6.50
N LEU A 565 16.01 -19.89 5.52
CA LEU A 565 15.34 -19.00 4.56
C LEU A 565 14.05 -18.36 5.08
N GLU A 566 13.42 -18.92 6.12
CA GLU A 566 12.10 -18.50 6.62
C GLU A 566 11.08 -18.11 5.52
N PRO A 567 10.78 -18.97 4.52
CA PRO A 567 9.85 -18.60 3.46
C PRO A 567 8.41 -18.44 3.96
N ASN A 568 7.68 -17.46 3.41
CA ASN A 568 6.24 -17.33 3.57
C ASN A 568 5.49 -18.21 2.56
N LEU A 569 6.00 -18.26 1.32
CA LEU A 569 5.39 -19.00 0.22
C LEU A 569 6.48 -19.63 -0.65
N ILE A 570 6.21 -20.84 -1.16
CA ILE A 570 7.05 -21.55 -2.13
C ILE A 570 6.20 -21.81 -3.38
N LEU A 571 6.74 -21.52 -4.55
CA LEU A 571 6.10 -21.76 -5.85
C LEU A 571 6.93 -22.75 -6.65
N LYS A 572 6.26 -23.77 -7.22
CA LYS A 572 6.91 -24.84 -7.98
C LYS A 572 6.13 -25.27 -9.24
N GLY A 573 6.79 -25.95 -10.17
CA GLY A 573 6.20 -26.57 -11.36
C GLY A 573 6.17 -28.09 -11.22
N ASP A 574 6.94 -28.79 -12.07
CA ASP A 574 7.38 -30.20 -11.98
C ASP A 574 6.24 -31.23 -12.04
N SER A 575 5.30 -31.16 -11.10
CA SER A 575 4.18 -32.11 -10.99
C SER A 575 3.15 -32.05 -12.11
N HIS A 576 3.22 -31.05 -12.99
CA HIS A 576 2.22 -30.71 -14.01
C HIS A 576 0.77 -30.49 -13.53
N HIS A 577 0.52 -30.56 -12.22
CA HIS A 577 -0.81 -30.54 -11.62
C HIS A 577 -0.91 -29.51 -10.50
N PHE A 578 -2.07 -28.86 -10.41
CA PHE A 578 -2.36 -27.92 -9.34
C PHE A 578 -2.49 -28.63 -8.00
N SER A 579 -1.76 -28.14 -7.00
CA SER A 579 -1.95 -28.50 -5.60
C SER A 579 -1.39 -27.45 -4.65
N VAL A 580 -1.94 -27.37 -3.44
CA VAL A 580 -1.41 -26.53 -2.37
C VAL A 580 -1.07 -27.41 -1.17
N TYR A 581 0.22 -27.49 -0.87
CA TYR A 581 0.76 -28.15 0.32
C TYR A 581 0.89 -27.13 1.45
N VAL A 582 0.59 -27.56 2.67
CA VAL A 582 0.91 -26.83 3.88
C VAL A 582 1.79 -27.69 4.77
N TYR A 583 2.88 -27.10 5.24
CA TYR A 583 3.80 -27.68 6.21
C TYR A 583 3.61 -27.00 7.57
N ASP A 584 3.33 -27.78 8.61
CA ASP A 584 3.25 -27.30 9.99
C ASP A 584 4.63 -27.43 10.66
N ARG A 585 5.29 -26.31 10.94
CA ARG A 585 6.63 -26.29 11.55
C ARG A 585 6.66 -26.93 12.94
N ILE A 586 5.54 -26.88 13.69
CA ILE A 586 5.46 -27.39 15.06
C ILE A 586 5.29 -28.91 15.04
N ASN A 587 4.28 -29.38 14.31
CA ASN A 587 3.95 -30.80 14.25
C ASN A 587 4.83 -31.58 13.26
N MET A 588 5.62 -30.87 12.44
CA MET A 588 6.49 -31.43 11.41
C MET A 588 5.76 -32.30 10.40
N THR A 589 4.50 -31.98 10.13
CA THR A 589 3.63 -32.69 9.19
C THR A 589 3.38 -31.84 7.95
N ASN A 590 3.22 -32.50 6.80
CA ASN A 590 2.69 -31.88 5.60
C ASN A 590 1.28 -32.43 5.32
N ARG A 591 0.44 -31.60 4.71
CA ARG A 591 -0.85 -32.04 4.17
C ARG A 591 -1.20 -31.21 2.94
N ILE A 592 -2.08 -31.75 2.12
CA ILE A 592 -2.61 -31.04 0.96
C ILE A 592 -3.93 -30.40 1.37
N ILE A 593 -4.05 -29.08 1.16
CA ILE A 593 -5.26 -28.31 1.53
C ILE A 593 -6.12 -27.96 0.32
N ALA A 594 -5.54 -27.99 -0.88
CA ALA A 594 -6.27 -27.89 -2.12
C ALA A 594 -5.64 -28.87 -3.12
N ARG A 595 -6.47 -29.74 -3.66
CA ARG A 595 -6.16 -30.65 -4.76
C ARG A 595 -7.33 -30.53 -5.72
N GLU A 596 -7.04 -30.48 -7.01
CA GLU A 596 -8.01 -30.32 -8.10
C GLU A 596 -8.52 -28.90 -8.34
N TYR A 597 -8.93 -28.67 -9.59
CA TYR A 597 -9.54 -27.42 -10.02
C TYR A 597 -11.00 -27.46 -9.60
N LEU A 598 -11.34 -26.73 -8.54
CA LEU A 598 -12.72 -26.34 -8.31
C LEU A 598 -13.00 -25.17 -9.27
N PRO A 599 -13.93 -25.32 -10.24
CA PRO A 599 -14.26 -24.24 -11.15
C PRO A 599 -14.72 -23.02 -10.33
N GLN A 600 -14.05 -21.89 -10.55
CA GLN A 600 -14.37 -20.59 -9.94
C GLN A 600 -14.07 -20.43 -8.43
N SER A 601 -13.35 -21.35 -7.78
CA SER A 601 -12.93 -21.10 -6.40
C SER A 601 -11.64 -20.29 -6.34
N ILE A 602 -11.71 -19.14 -5.67
CA ILE A 602 -10.52 -18.41 -5.24
C ILE A 602 -10.02 -19.10 -3.98
N VAL A 603 -8.79 -19.64 -4.00
CA VAL A 603 -8.17 -20.15 -2.79
C VAL A 603 -7.45 -18.99 -2.11
N SER A 604 -7.83 -18.73 -0.86
CA SER A 604 -7.25 -17.66 -0.05
C SER A 604 -6.36 -18.27 1.03
N ILE A 605 -5.12 -17.80 1.11
CA ILE A 605 -4.11 -18.32 2.02
C ILE A 605 -3.65 -17.17 2.91
N ASN A 606 -3.68 -17.37 4.22
CA ASN A 606 -3.09 -16.44 5.19
C ASN A 606 -1.62 -16.82 5.40
N LEU A 607 -0.72 -15.87 5.10
CA LEU A 607 0.73 -16.06 5.10
C LEU A 607 1.42 -15.33 6.26
N ASP A 608 0.67 -14.73 7.19
CA ASP A 608 1.19 -14.08 8.40
C ASP A 608 1.63 -15.10 9.47
N GLN A 609 1.12 -16.32 9.40
CA GLN A 609 1.39 -17.33 10.41
C GLN A 609 2.75 -18.00 10.17
N LYS A 610 3.79 -17.58 10.93
CA LYS A 610 5.12 -18.23 10.93
C LYS A 610 5.09 -19.76 11.16
N ARG A 611 4.01 -20.29 11.74
CA ARG A 611 3.78 -21.71 11.96
C ARG A 611 3.65 -22.51 10.66
N PHE A 612 2.98 -21.97 9.65
CA PHE A 612 2.66 -22.69 8.42
C PHE A 612 3.46 -22.15 7.24
N ILE A 613 3.97 -23.06 6.41
CA ILE A 613 4.58 -22.72 5.12
C ILE A 613 3.72 -23.34 4.05
N TYR A 614 3.45 -22.58 3.00
CA TYR A 614 2.66 -23.04 1.87
C TYR A 614 3.55 -23.26 0.66
N GLU A 615 3.35 -24.38 -0.02
CA GLU A 615 3.99 -24.69 -1.31
C GLU A 615 2.89 -24.91 -2.36
N ILE A 616 2.90 -24.07 -3.39
CA ILE A 616 1.92 -24.12 -4.48
C ILE A 616 2.59 -24.78 -5.68
N SER A 617 1.98 -25.88 -6.12
CA SER A 617 2.30 -26.54 -7.37
C SER A 617 1.46 -25.94 -8.49
N VAL A 618 2.13 -25.35 -9.46
CA VAL A 618 1.51 -24.72 -10.63
C VAL A 618 1.29 -25.79 -11.70
N PRO A 619 0.09 -25.89 -12.29
CA PRO A 619 -0.14 -26.83 -13.37
C PRO A 619 0.66 -26.44 -14.61
N THR A 620 0.98 -27.41 -15.45
CA THR A 620 1.58 -27.12 -16.76
C THR A 620 0.63 -26.29 -17.63
N CYS A 621 1.18 -25.36 -18.40
CA CYS A 621 0.46 -24.64 -19.43
C CYS A 621 0.49 -25.36 -20.81
N SER A 622 1.31 -26.40 -20.95
CA SER A 622 1.49 -27.15 -22.19
C SER A 622 0.56 -28.35 -22.25
N TYR A 623 -0.17 -28.48 -23.36
CA TYR A 623 -0.97 -29.68 -23.60
C TYR A 623 -0.10 -30.91 -23.95
N ARG A 624 1.20 -30.71 -24.19
CA ARG A 624 2.12 -31.80 -24.56
C ARG A 624 2.48 -32.72 -23.39
N MET A 625 2.27 -32.28 -22.14
CA MET A 625 2.45 -33.09 -20.94
C MET A 625 1.46 -34.25 -20.77
N GLY A 626 0.47 -34.38 -21.66
CA GLY A 626 -0.50 -35.46 -21.58
C GLY A 626 -1.50 -35.35 -20.41
N VAL A 627 -1.53 -34.21 -19.70
CA VAL A 627 -2.46 -33.98 -18.60
C VAL A 627 -3.72 -33.24 -19.05
N ASN A 628 -4.87 -33.61 -18.49
CA ASN A 628 -6.18 -33.10 -18.92
C ASN A 628 -6.52 -31.69 -18.42
N ARG A 629 -5.86 -31.24 -17.35
CA ARG A 629 -6.13 -29.94 -16.71
C ARG A 629 -4.85 -29.12 -16.69
N ILE A 630 -4.80 -28.17 -17.61
CA ILE A 630 -3.68 -27.28 -17.87
C ILE A 630 -4.13 -25.83 -17.75
N GLY A 631 -3.17 -24.94 -17.48
CA GLY A 631 -3.46 -23.52 -17.40
C GLY A 631 -2.36 -22.71 -16.74
N TYR A 632 -2.72 -21.48 -16.39
CA TYR A 632 -1.87 -20.53 -15.66
C TYR A 632 -2.46 -20.27 -14.29
N ILE A 633 -1.65 -19.79 -13.33
CA ILE A 633 -2.18 -19.30 -12.05
C ILE A 633 -2.04 -17.79 -11.99
N VAL A 634 -3.12 -17.12 -11.58
CA VAL A 634 -3.09 -15.74 -11.13
C VAL A 634 -2.97 -15.75 -9.62
N LEU A 635 -1.94 -15.08 -9.12
CA LEU A 635 -1.69 -14.95 -7.69
C LEU A 635 -1.69 -13.47 -7.33
N LEU A 636 -2.63 -13.08 -6.47
CA LEU A 636 -2.73 -11.74 -5.90
C LEU A 636 -2.10 -11.77 -4.51
N LEU A 637 -1.06 -10.97 -4.30
CA LEU A 637 -0.33 -10.91 -3.04
C LEU A 637 -0.56 -9.57 -2.37
N ASP A 638 -1.22 -9.56 -1.22
CA ASP A 638 -1.34 -8.37 -0.39
C ASP A 638 -0.25 -8.38 0.69
N SER A 639 0.77 -7.54 0.51
CA SER A 639 1.88 -7.45 1.46
C SER A 639 1.46 -6.88 2.82
N ALA A 640 0.43 -6.02 2.86
CA ALA A 640 -0.02 -5.36 4.09
C ALA A 640 -0.80 -6.30 5.00
N THR A 641 -1.67 -7.13 4.42
CA THR A 641 -2.44 -8.13 5.16
C THR A 641 -1.75 -9.50 5.20
N LYS A 642 -0.65 -9.67 4.45
CA LYS A 642 0.06 -10.93 4.22
C LYS A 642 -0.89 -12.04 3.81
N THR A 643 -1.74 -11.76 2.84
CA THR A 643 -2.66 -12.76 2.26
C THR A 643 -2.35 -12.98 0.79
N ALA A 644 -2.52 -14.22 0.35
CA ALA A 644 -2.45 -14.59 -1.06
C ALA A 644 -3.81 -15.11 -1.53
N HIS A 645 -4.29 -14.58 -2.65
CA HIS A 645 -5.47 -15.09 -3.34
C HIS A 645 -5.04 -15.66 -4.68
N LEU A 646 -5.34 -16.94 -4.92
CA LEU A 646 -5.00 -17.61 -6.16
C LEU A 646 -6.25 -18.04 -6.93
N ALA A 647 -6.15 -17.95 -8.25
CA ALA A 647 -7.14 -18.44 -9.19
C ALA A 647 -6.45 -19.11 -10.39
N ILE A 648 -7.04 -20.17 -10.92
CA ILE A 648 -6.47 -20.90 -12.06
C ILE A 648 -7.18 -20.47 -13.34
N LEU A 649 -6.39 -19.98 -14.30
CA LEU A 649 -6.84 -19.69 -15.66
C LEU A 649 -6.71 -20.97 -16.49
N SER A 650 -7.78 -21.75 -16.52
CA SER A 650 -7.82 -22.99 -17.30
C SER A 650 -7.76 -22.69 -18.80
N THR A 651 -6.90 -23.38 -19.53
CA THR A 651 -6.79 -23.23 -20.99
C THR A 651 -7.61 -24.30 -21.72
N PRO A 652 -7.95 -24.08 -23.01
CA PRO A 652 -8.76 -25.03 -23.77
C PRO A 652 -8.07 -26.38 -23.92
N ARG A 653 -8.80 -27.49 -23.77
CA ARG A 653 -8.26 -28.85 -23.96
C ARG A 653 -7.91 -29.10 -25.43
N ARG A 654 -6.64 -28.89 -25.80
CA ARG A 654 -6.20 -28.91 -27.19
C ARG A 654 -6.45 -30.24 -27.90
N TYR A 655 -6.22 -31.37 -27.23
CA TYR A 655 -6.47 -32.69 -27.83
C TYR A 655 -7.93 -32.87 -28.28
N ILE A 656 -8.92 -32.34 -27.53
CA ILE A 656 -10.32 -32.40 -27.95
C ILE A 656 -10.51 -31.63 -29.26
N SER A 657 -9.93 -30.44 -29.39
CA SER A 657 -9.96 -29.67 -30.64
C SER A 657 -9.28 -30.41 -31.80
N LEU A 658 -8.14 -31.05 -31.54
CA LEU A 658 -7.42 -31.82 -32.56
C LEU A 658 -8.23 -33.04 -33.02
N TYR A 659 -8.90 -33.76 -32.11
CA TYR A 659 -9.80 -34.86 -32.47
C TYR A 659 -10.99 -34.38 -33.33
N PHE A 660 -11.58 -33.23 -33.00
CA PHE A 660 -12.63 -32.63 -33.84
C PHE A 660 -12.11 -32.25 -35.22
N TYR A 661 -10.90 -31.69 -35.33
CA TYR A 661 -10.30 -31.35 -36.62
C TYR A 661 -9.98 -32.60 -37.45
N ALA A 662 -9.48 -33.65 -36.82
CA ALA A 662 -9.23 -34.93 -37.47
C ALA A 662 -10.54 -35.57 -37.97
N ALA A 663 -11.58 -35.62 -37.13
CA ALA A 663 -12.89 -36.13 -37.51
C ALA A 663 -13.50 -35.34 -38.67
N TYR A 664 -13.43 -34.00 -38.62
CA TYR A 664 -13.88 -33.14 -39.72
C TYR A 664 -13.09 -33.37 -41.00
N GLY A 665 -11.76 -33.49 -40.91
CA GLY A 665 -10.90 -33.80 -42.05
C GLY A 665 -11.22 -35.15 -42.69
N ILE A 666 -11.45 -36.19 -41.87
CA ILE A 666 -11.87 -37.51 -42.34
C ILE A 666 -13.23 -37.41 -43.04
N CYS A 667 -14.21 -36.75 -42.43
CA CYS A 667 -15.52 -36.53 -43.06
C CYS A 667 -15.40 -35.77 -44.39
N PHE A 668 -14.55 -34.75 -44.47
CA PHE A 668 -14.30 -33.99 -45.68
C PHE A 668 -13.70 -34.86 -46.78
N VAL A 669 -12.69 -35.68 -46.46
CA VAL A 669 -12.06 -36.63 -47.41
C VAL A 669 -13.07 -37.68 -47.87
N ILE A 670 -13.88 -38.25 -46.97
CA ILE A 670 -14.95 -39.19 -47.34
C ILE A 670 -15.93 -38.53 -48.31
N ASN A 671 -16.37 -37.29 -48.03
CA ASN A 671 -17.26 -36.56 -48.93
C ASN A 671 -16.60 -36.30 -50.29
N LEU A 672 -15.33 -35.92 -50.33
CA LEU A 672 -14.58 -35.71 -51.57
C LEU A 672 -14.48 -37.02 -52.38
N ILE A 673 -14.17 -38.14 -51.72
CA ILE A 673 -14.14 -39.46 -52.35
C ILE A 673 -15.52 -39.83 -52.90
N LEU A 674 -16.60 -39.60 -52.15
CA LEU A 674 -17.97 -39.86 -52.63
C LEU A 674 -18.30 -39.00 -53.86
N ILE A 675 -17.90 -37.73 -53.89
CA ILE A 675 -18.09 -36.86 -55.06
C ILE A 675 -17.30 -37.37 -56.28
N LEU A 676 -16.07 -37.85 -56.06
CA LEU A 676 -15.19 -38.36 -57.13
C LEU A 676 -15.59 -39.75 -57.64
N LEU A 677 -16.09 -40.63 -56.76
CA LEU A 677 -16.57 -41.97 -57.12
C LEU A 677 -17.98 -41.96 -57.72
N PHE A 678 -18.80 -40.94 -57.40
CA PHE A 678 -20.12 -40.73 -57.98
C PHE A 678 -20.18 -39.43 -58.81
N PRO A 679 -19.40 -39.31 -59.90
CA PRO A 679 -19.51 -38.16 -60.78
C PRO A 679 -20.91 -38.14 -61.40
N ARG A 680 -21.48 -36.93 -61.56
CA ARG A 680 -22.88 -36.60 -61.92
C ARG A 680 -23.56 -37.42 -63.03
N ARG A 681 -22.85 -38.28 -63.78
CA ARG A 681 -23.42 -39.22 -64.76
C ARG A 681 -24.22 -40.38 -64.16
N SER A 682 -24.06 -40.71 -62.87
CA SER A 682 -24.91 -41.71 -62.21
C SER A 682 -26.20 -41.14 -61.63
N PHE A 683 -26.27 -39.82 -61.37
CA PHE A 683 -27.47 -39.17 -60.85
C PHE A 683 -28.55 -38.98 -61.94
N SER A 684 -28.15 -38.80 -63.22
CA SER A 684 -29.13 -38.75 -64.32
C SER A 684 -29.74 -40.12 -64.64
N LYS A 685 -28.99 -41.22 -64.44
CA LYS A 685 -29.51 -42.59 -64.64
C LYS A 685 -30.47 -43.03 -63.55
N TRP A 686 -30.28 -42.58 -62.31
CA TRP A 686 -31.20 -42.86 -61.19
C TRP A 686 -32.55 -42.15 -61.37
N LEU A 687 -32.56 -40.92 -61.90
CA LEU A 687 -33.79 -40.17 -62.21
C LEU A 687 -34.56 -40.72 -63.43
N THR A 688 -33.92 -41.44 -64.34
CA THR A 688 -34.59 -42.09 -65.49
C THR A 688 -35.11 -43.50 -65.19
N PHE A 689 -34.81 -44.11 -64.04
CA PHE A 689 -35.34 -45.43 -63.67
C PHE A 689 -36.70 -45.37 -62.96
N ASN A 690 -37.15 -44.16 -62.59
CA ASN A 690 -38.45 -43.87 -61.99
C ASN A 690 -39.36 -43.04 -62.91
N ARG A 691 -39.26 -43.22 -64.24
CA ARG A 691 -40.23 -42.70 -65.21
C ARG A 691 -40.85 -43.80 -66.02
#